data_AF-A0A1G0YPW3-F1
#
_entry.id   AF-A0A1G0YPW3-F1
#
_cell.length_a   1.000
_cell.length_b   1.000
_cell.length_c   1.000
_cell.angle_alpha   90.00
_cell.angle_beta   90.00
_cell.angle_gamma   90.00
#
_symmetry.space_group_name_H-M   'P 1'
#
loop_
_entity.id
_entity.type
_entity.pdbx_description
1 polymer ?
#
loop_
_entity_poly.entity_id
_entity_poly.type
_entity_poly.pdbx_seq_one_letter_code
_entity_poly.pdbx_strand_id
1 'polypeptide(L)'
;MKKLSVSIVVTLFCACIAYGAPGNGTHVLNVKRTLSCEIVVTDDAGPVAAFAGKELKELLSQSLSADVPIVKKPDEKKTSIILGNNQYLKNAGIDISKLPRDGFIIKSSGNNIFIAGIDSMDANPEKGLKGGIWGLYFERGTLFGVYDFLERYAGIRFYFPGKIGTVIPKHETLKLEAMNITEKPDYTVRKFSSFSGMLPDGRDGKDSWSFKNMNYYRLRLETRYIPNCHGLGRLGYVERFGESHPEYFALMQNGKRYVSPTLQHTGQLCYSSGIKDEIYKDAEAFLTGKPASSRNIMSKYGCIWDQSGFQTGYFNIMPQDGMYLCRCPECQKHFSKGPKATSEFMWDFVCDTAEKLKKNNIPGYITMMAYSPYREVPDREIPSHVLVMLAEAGPWIMHIPDIYKKEVDEIKAWYNKQKRKIWLWNYTNKYGKREILGVPDVTPKCIGKYYKEQAPYIFGAYMESETDKYIFHYLDYYVFSKVCWNNSSDVDKILKEHYQKMFGAAAGTMEKIYERFEENWLKVIGKPIETPLGPASVPVSDYELWEKIYSQDEIDSLDKRFGEAEKLTASSQEENERVRFMRENMFKPLKDARELYLKNKKEISDLNFYSPSTDAPVSVDGTLDEKVWNESEKVFLRPFGKDSGKNDRALKTIVRAIHDKDNLYISFECEEPEMAIVSSSERKADDKEIWKDPSVEVFLNPSGDRKKYYQLMINASGSLSDLSAEKVGASQTHDWAWNSGATVAVKKNKGSWIAEIAVPIKNLPGFNPDGFPVNFNRNRILLKKDGDYVKLFTWSPFLRHGFHELENFGSIRFQKKNDGNIVNNGDFTAEVKDRYAGKWAGPQKNDIKNGESWAIVSDEFINGGKSLMLKCPEKGSVCLTQYLPEMKANTEYLLTFFLKTEDVVPLERGASGVCVNINYDKNLWFPANFYTGAVPWTKQGFKFKTAEKDPNNKNPGYIRLRIMNAKGTAWFDDVKIVPVTE
;
A
#
# COMPACT_ATOMS: atom_id res chain seq x y z
N MET A 1 -2.88 -33.08 -83.51
CA MET A 1 -4.00 -32.53 -82.72
C MET A 1 -3.55 -32.54 -81.26
N LYS A 2 -3.12 -31.39 -80.69
CA LYS A 2 -3.91 -30.45 -79.84
C LYS A 2 -4.52 -31.17 -78.62
N LYS A 3 -4.35 -30.77 -77.34
CA LYS A 3 -4.12 -29.45 -76.66
C LYS A 3 -3.64 -29.72 -75.20
N LEU A 4 -2.66 -28.97 -74.65
CA LEU A 4 -2.75 -27.74 -73.78
C LEU A 4 -3.38 -27.97 -72.39
N SER A 5 -2.94 -27.41 -71.24
CA SER A 5 -2.23 -26.15 -70.87
C SER A 5 -1.87 -26.23 -69.36
N VAL A 6 -0.66 -26.01 -68.81
CA VAL A 6 0.25 -24.85 -68.64
C VAL A 6 -0.25 -23.71 -67.73
N SER A 7 0.32 -23.65 -66.52
CA SER A 7 0.36 -22.50 -65.59
C SER A 7 1.54 -21.59 -65.93
N ILE A 8 1.32 -20.28 -65.96
CA ILE A 8 2.34 -19.25 -66.22
C ILE A 8 2.75 -18.58 -64.91
N VAL A 9 4.05 -18.66 -64.62
CA VAL A 9 4.79 -17.81 -63.69
C VAL A 9 5.22 -16.56 -64.48
N VAL A 10 4.88 -15.37 -64.00
CA VAL A 10 5.38 -14.10 -64.57
C VAL A 10 6.52 -13.58 -63.70
N THR A 11 7.71 -13.62 -64.26
CA THR A 11 8.91 -12.91 -63.81
C THR A 11 8.82 -11.46 -64.28
N LEU A 12 9.00 -10.48 -63.38
CA LEU A 12 9.21 -9.08 -63.74
C LEU A 12 10.54 -8.60 -63.15
N PHE A 13 11.47 -8.35 -64.08
CA PHE A 13 12.77 -7.72 -63.88
C PHE A 13 12.58 -6.31 -63.31
N CYS A 14 13.25 -6.00 -62.19
CA CYS A 14 13.56 -4.63 -61.79
C CYS A 14 15.08 -4.52 -61.64
N ALA A 15 15.64 -3.51 -62.31
CA ALA A 15 17.05 -3.27 -62.50
C ALA A 15 17.83 -3.10 -61.19
N CYS A 16 18.88 -3.89 -61.02
CA CYS A 16 19.90 -3.68 -59.98
C CYS A 16 20.73 -2.44 -60.33
N ILE A 17 20.45 -1.31 -59.68
CA ILE A 17 21.47 -0.29 -59.44
C ILE A 17 22.29 -0.77 -58.25
N ALA A 18 23.56 -1.07 -58.49
CA ALA A 18 24.53 -1.47 -57.48
C ALA A 18 24.75 -0.34 -56.48
N TYR A 19 24.11 -0.42 -55.31
CA TYR A 19 24.63 0.16 -54.07
C TYR A 19 25.30 -0.96 -53.28
N GLY A 20 26.54 -0.71 -52.86
CA GLY A 20 27.51 -1.71 -52.39
C GLY A 20 26.98 -2.70 -51.36
N ALA A 21 27.45 -3.94 -51.48
CA ALA A 21 27.27 -5.00 -50.50
C ALA A 21 27.67 -4.51 -49.09
N PRO A 22 26.90 -4.81 -48.03
CA PRO A 22 27.39 -4.66 -46.68
C PRO A 22 28.57 -5.62 -46.51
N GLY A 23 29.75 -5.09 -46.19
CA GLY A 23 30.91 -5.92 -45.92
C GLY A 23 30.59 -6.90 -44.78
N ASN A 24 30.95 -8.17 -44.97
CA ASN A 24 30.99 -9.20 -43.94
C ASN A 24 32.10 -8.89 -42.91
N GLY A 25 31.97 -7.77 -42.20
CA GLY A 25 32.89 -7.34 -41.15
C GLY A 25 32.45 -7.88 -39.80
N THR A 26 33.18 -8.84 -39.25
CA THR A 26 33.07 -9.20 -37.84
C THR A 26 33.82 -8.16 -37.01
N HIS A 27 33.14 -7.51 -36.08
CA HIS A 27 33.77 -6.62 -35.10
C HIS A 27 34.29 -7.43 -33.93
N VAL A 28 35.51 -7.14 -33.48
CA VAL A 28 36.13 -7.84 -32.35
C VAL A 28 36.37 -6.85 -31.23
N LEU A 29 35.63 -7.00 -30.13
CA LEU A 29 35.74 -6.08 -29.00
C LEU A 29 36.86 -6.47 -28.03
N ASN A 30 37.07 -7.77 -27.88
CA ASN A 30 38.08 -8.36 -26.99
C ASN A 30 38.54 -9.71 -27.55
N VAL A 31 39.82 -10.05 -27.38
CA VAL A 31 40.36 -11.40 -27.60
C VAL A 31 41.32 -11.73 -26.47
N LYS A 32 41.00 -12.74 -25.65
CA LYS A 32 41.83 -13.19 -24.52
C LYS A 32 42.30 -12.01 -23.62
N ARG A 33 41.39 -11.08 -23.33
CA ARG A 33 41.63 -9.84 -22.54
C ARG A 33 42.48 -8.76 -23.22
N THR A 34 42.84 -8.92 -24.49
CA THR A 34 43.37 -7.83 -25.31
C THR A 34 42.22 -7.02 -25.89
N LEU A 35 42.03 -5.83 -25.32
CA LEU A 35 40.98 -4.91 -25.73
C LEU A 35 41.23 -4.35 -27.15
N SER A 36 40.26 -4.50 -28.04
CA SER A 36 40.31 -4.03 -29.44
C SER A 36 39.18 -3.04 -29.77
N CYS A 37 38.55 -2.47 -28.75
CA CYS A 37 37.47 -1.50 -28.90
C CYS A 37 37.61 -0.28 -27.99
N GLU A 38 36.83 0.73 -28.32
CA GLU A 38 36.72 1.99 -27.60
C GLU A 38 35.33 2.59 -27.79
N ILE A 39 34.96 3.51 -26.89
CA ILE A 39 33.69 4.24 -26.95
C ILE A 39 33.98 5.68 -27.35
N VAL A 40 33.34 6.19 -28.38
CA VAL A 40 33.55 7.56 -28.86
C VAL A 40 32.36 8.43 -28.47
N VAL A 41 32.62 9.45 -27.65
CA VAL A 41 31.63 10.48 -27.28
C VAL A 41 32.24 11.87 -27.47
N THR A 42 31.90 12.51 -28.57
CA THR A 42 32.32 13.88 -28.89
C THR A 42 31.62 14.90 -28.00
N ASP A 43 32.13 16.14 -27.96
CA ASP A 43 31.53 17.20 -27.14
C ASP A 43 30.17 17.67 -27.67
N ASP A 44 29.96 17.59 -28.99
CA ASP A 44 28.70 17.92 -29.67
C ASP A 44 27.60 16.84 -29.50
N ALA A 45 27.93 15.66 -28.97
CA ALA A 45 26.96 14.57 -28.74
C ALA A 45 26.00 14.84 -27.56
N GLY A 46 26.33 15.79 -26.68
CA GLY A 46 25.46 16.23 -25.59
C GLY A 46 25.50 15.38 -24.30
N PRO A 47 24.83 15.87 -23.24
CA PRO A 47 24.91 15.28 -21.89
C PRO A 47 24.29 13.88 -21.80
N VAL A 48 23.27 13.58 -22.60
CA VAL A 48 22.63 12.25 -22.62
C VAL A 48 23.55 11.19 -23.22
N ALA A 49 24.18 11.47 -24.36
CA ALA A 49 25.16 10.58 -24.96
C ALA A 49 26.39 10.39 -24.06
N ALA A 50 26.81 11.44 -23.34
CA ALA A 50 27.87 11.33 -22.34
C ALA A 50 27.50 10.39 -21.18
N PHE A 51 26.28 10.47 -20.66
CA PHE A 51 25.80 9.53 -19.65
C PHE A 51 25.69 8.11 -20.21
N ALA A 52 25.17 7.94 -21.42
CA ALA A 52 25.12 6.65 -22.10
C ALA A 52 26.51 6.02 -22.30
N GLY A 53 27.51 6.84 -22.62
CA GLY A 53 28.91 6.42 -22.71
C GLY A 53 29.47 5.92 -21.39
N LYS A 54 29.11 6.54 -20.25
CA LYS A 54 29.49 6.07 -18.92
C LYS A 54 28.86 4.72 -18.59
N GLU A 55 27.55 4.56 -18.82
CA GLU A 55 26.86 3.28 -18.60
C GLU A 55 27.45 2.17 -19.49
N LEU A 56 27.68 2.46 -20.78
CA LEU A 56 28.31 1.52 -21.71
C LEU A 56 29.70 1.13 -21.24
N LYS A 57 30.54 2.10 -20.87
CA LYS A 57 31.87 1.86 -20.32
C LYS A 57 31.80 0.95 -19.10
N GLU A 58 31.03 1.31 -18.09
CA GLU A 58 30.99 0.59 -16.83
C GLU A 58 30.59 -0.88 -17.02
N LEU A 59 29.53 -1.12 -17.79
CA LEU A 59 28.95 -2.45 -17.96
C LEU A 59 29.76 -3.31 -18.94
N LEU A 60 30.24 -2.74 -20.04
CA LEU A 60 31.06 -3.45 -21.02
C LEU A 60 32.44 -3.78 -20.44
N SER A 61 33.06 -2.87 -19.67
CA SER A 61 34.34 -3.15 -19.00
C SER A 61 34.22 -4.31 -18.01
N GLN A 62 33.12 -4.36 -17.24
CA GLN A 62 32.85 -5.49 -16.35
C GLN A 62 32.67 -6.81 -17.11
N SER A 63 32.00 -6.77 -18.26
CA SER A 63 31.78 -7.95 -19.10
C SER A 63 33.08 -8.45 -19.75
N LEU A 64 33.88 -7.55 -20.31
CA LEU A 64 35.15 -7.87 -20.98
C LEU A 64 36.32 -8.11 -20.01
N SER A 65 36.14 -7.77 -18.73
CA SER A 65 37.19 -7.78 -17.70
C SER A 65 38.44 -6.96 -18.12
N ALA A 66 38.21 -5.84 -18.79
CA ALA A 66 39.21 -4.89 -19.28
C ALA A 66 38.60 -3.46 -19.29
N ASP A 67 39.38 -2.41 -19.00
CA ASP A 67 38.85 -1.03 -18.99
C ASP A 67 38.66 -0.50 -20.42
N VAL A 68 37.41 -0.41 -20.87
CA VAL A 68 37.04 0.19 -22.16
C VAL A 68 37.16 1.71 -22.08
N PRO A 69 38.03 2.36 -22.88
CA PRO A 69 38.22 3.80 -22.81
C PRO A 69 37.07 4.55 -23.50
N ILE A 70 36.72 5.72 -22.96
CA ILE A 70 35.92 6.74 -23.66
C ILE A 70 36.88 7.75 -24.27
N VAL A 71 36.79 7.96 -25.58
CA VAL A 71 37.63 8.86 -26.36
C VAL A 71 36.79 9.87 -27.15
N LYS A 72 37.43 10.90 -27.70
CA LYS A 72 36.78 11.97 -28.48
C LYS A 72 36.82 11.76 -29.99
N LYS A 73 37.67 10.86 -30.47
CA LYS A 73 37.85 10.57 -31.90
C LYS A 73 38.07 9.06 -32.09
N PRO A 74 37.52 8.44 -33.14
CA PRO A 74 37.72 7.03 -33.44
C PRO A 74 39.17 6.76 -33.89
N ASP A 75 39.70 5.59 -33.49
CA ASP A 75 40.94 4.99 -33.96
C ASP A 75 40.65 3.99 -35.09
N GLU A 76 41.25 4.20 -36.26
CA GLU A 76 41.05 3.35 -37.45
C GLU A 76 41.44 1.88 -37.22
N LYS A 77 42.29 1.58 -36.23
CA LYS A 77 42.76 0.23 -35.92
C LYS A 77 41.88 -0.53 -34.91
N LYS A 78 40.89 0.14 -34.31
CA LYS A 78 40.01 -0.44 -33.28
C LYS A 78 38.56 -0.46 -33.75
N THR A 79 37.74 -1.27 -33.10
CA THR A 79 36.30 -1.13 -33.21
C THR A 79 35.82 0.06 -32.37
N SER A 80 35.37 1.14 -33.01
CA SER A 80 34.87 2.33 -32.30
C SER A 80 33.35 2.31 -32.18
N ILE A 81 32.83 2.29 -30.95
CA ILE A 81 31.40 2.42 -30.66
C ILE A 81 31.08 3.91 -30.48
N ILE A 82 30.49 4.52 -31.50
CA ILE A 82 30.25 5.96 -31.61
C ILE A 82 28.82 6.28 -31.14
N LEU A 83 28.71 7.14 -30.12
CA LEU A 83 27.42 7.44 -29.48
C LEU A 83 26.90 8.85 -29.81
N GLY A 84 25.58 8.94 -29.99
CA GLY A 84 24.84 10.20 -30.08
C GLY A 84 24.93 10.90 -31.44
N ASN A 85 24.23 12.02 -31.55
CA ASN A 85 24.18 12.83 -32.77
C ASN A 85 25.44 13.70 -32.90
N ASN A 86 26.47 13.17 -33.56
CA ASN A 86 27.74 13.86 -33.75
C ASN A 86 28.18 13.90 -35.23
N GLN A 87 29.28 14.60 -35.49
CA GLN A 87 29.85 14.72 -36.84
C GLN A 87 30.15 13.37 -37.53
N TYR A 88 30.59 12.33 -36.80
CA TYR A 88 30.94 11.03 -37.40
C TYR A 88 29.69 10.30 -37.88
N LEU A 89 28.61 10.39 -37.10
CA LEU A 89 27.31 9.85 -37.49
C LEU A 89 26.77 10.53 -38.76
N LYS A 90 26.87 11.86 -38.83
CA LYS A 90 26.46 12.64 -40.01
C LYS A 90 27.28 12.29 -41.25
N ASN A 91 28.61 12.15 -41.11
CA ASN A 91 29.50 11.75 -42.19
C ASN A 91 29.23 10.32 -42.69
N ALA A 92 28.69 9.44 -41.83
CA ALA A 92 28.23 8.11 -42.20
C ALA A 92 26.85 8.09 -42.89
N GLY A 93 26.25 9.26 -43.14
CA GLY A 93 24.95 9.40 -43.82
C GLY A 93 23.76 8.90 -43.00
N ILE A 94 23.88 8.87 -41.67
CA ILE A 94 22.82 8.43 -40.76
C ILE A 94 22.03 9.66 -40.32
N ASP A 95 20.73 9.69 -40.62
CA ASP A 95 19.82 10.77 -40.24
C ASP A 95 18.85 10.26 -39.16
N ILE A 96 19.04 10.71 -37.92
CA ILE A 96 18.19 10.35 -36.78
C ILE A 96 16.97 11.27 -36.62
N SER A 97 16.88 12.37 -37.37
CA SER A 97 15.79 13.35 -37.20
C SER A 97 14.41 12.80 -37.56
N LYS A 98 14.37 11.69 -38.29
CA LYS A 98 13.16 10.97 -38.70
C LYS A 98 12.75 9.87 -37.73
N LEU A 99 13.53 9.61 -36.69
CA LEU A 99 13.18 8.60 -35.71
C LEU A 99 11.97 9.06 -34.90
N PRO A 100 11.04 8.15 -34.56
CA PRO A 100 10.02 8.47 -33.56
C PRO A 100 10.70 8.73 -32.22
N ARG A 101 10.02 9.47 -31.33
CA ARG A 101 10.47 9.65 -29.95
C ARG A 101 10.74 8.28 -29.31
N ASP A 102 11.81 8.20 -28.51
CA ASP A 102 12.35 6.98 -27.89
C ASP A 102 13.00 5.98 -28.87
N GLY A 103 12.93 6.23 -30.19
CA GLY A 103 13.58 5.41 -31.19
C GLY A 103 15.10 5.63 -31.25
N PHE A 104 15.81 4.61 -31.73
CA PHE A 104 17.25 4.64 -31.94
C PHE A 104 17.67 3.78 -33.12
N ILE A 105 18.91 3.99 -33.57
CA ILE A 105 19.60 3.18 -34.56
C ILE A 105 20.86 2.56 -33.96
N ILE A 106 21.15 1.31 -34.31
CA ILE A 106 22.42 0.62 -34.09
C ILE A 106 22.92 0.13 -35.46
N LYS A 107 23.98 0.75 -35.98
CA LYS A 107 24.47 0.46 -37.33
C LYS A 107 25.98 0.31 -37.35
N SER A 108 26.50 -0.76 -37.93
CA SER A 108 27.93 -0.89 -38.21
C SER A 108 28.30 -0.42 -39.62
N SER A 109 29.50 0.14 -39.75
CA SER A 109 30.11 0.51 -41.03
C SER A 109 31.63 0.57 -40.89
N GLY A 110 32.35 -0.28 -41.63
CA GLY A 110 33.80 -0.45 -41.47
C GLY A 110 34.12 -0.95 -40.05
N ASN A 111 35.01 -0.25 -39.34
CA ASN A 111 35.33 -0.55 -37.94
C ASN A 111 34.41 0.16 -36.93
N ASN A 112 33.44 0.96 -37.39
CA ASN A 112 32.59 1.76 -36.52
C ASN A 112 31.24 1.08 -36.25
N ILE A 113 30.75 1.23 -35.02
CA ILE A 113 29.38 0.89 -34.61
C ILE A 113 28.73 2.19 -34.11
N PHE A 114 27.73 2.69 -34.82
CA PHE A 114 26.98 3.89 -34.46
C PHE A 114 25.77 3.51 -33.63
N ILE A 115 25.59 4.16 -32.47
CA ILE A 115 24.40 4.04 -31.62
C ILE A 115 23.88 5.44 -31.36
N ALA A 116 22.68 5.76 -31.84
CA ALA A 116 22.11 7.08 -31.65
C ALA A 116 20.58 7.09 -31.70
N GLY A 117 19.98 7.99 -30.93
CA GLY A 117 18.59 8.38 -31.07
C GLY A 117 18.42 9.87 -30.80
N ILE A 118 17.18 10.35 -30.79
CA ILE A 118 16.89 11.75 -30.42
C ILE A 118 17.15 11.92 -28.92
N ASP A 119 18.02 12.86 -28.57
CA ASP A 119 18.46 13.16 -27.21
C ASP A 119 18.19 14.63 -26.86
N SER A 120 17.85 14.91 -25.60
CA SER A 120 17.76 16.27 -25.08
C SER A 120 19.15 16.84 -24.77
N MET A 121 19.46 18.02 -25.32
CA MET A 121 20.78 18.65 -25.20
C MET A 121 20.98 19.45 -23.90
N ASP A 122 19.90 19.75 -23.20
CA ASP A 122 19.84 20.55 -21.97
C ASP A 122 19.51 19.70 -20.72
N ALA A 123 19.17 18.42 -20.91
CA ALA A 123 18.86 17.51 -19.82
C ALA A 123 20.11 17.05 -19.07
N ASN A 124 19.97 16.77 -17.78
CA ASN A 124 21.03 16.18 -16.97
C ASN A 124 20.55 14.84 -16.38
N PRO A 125 20.91 13.70 -17.00
CA PRO A 125 20.47 12.37 -16.55
C PRO A 125 20.88 12.05 -15.10
N GLU A 126 22.06 12.48 -14.67
CA GLU A 126 22.59 12.28 -13.30
C GLU A 126 21.75 13.02 -12.26
N LYS A 127 21.33 14.26 -12.59
CA LYS A 127 20.39 15.02 -11.75
C LYS A 127 19.01 14.35 -11.75
N GLY A 128 18.57 13.82 -12.90
CA GLY A 128 17.32 13.06 -13.04
C GLY A 128 17.25 11.87 -12.09
N LEU A 129 18.35 11.13 -11.90
CA LEU A 129 18.39 10.00 -10.95
C LEU A 129 18.00 10.40 -9.52
N LYS A 130 18.32 11.63 -9.10
CA LYS A 130 18.02 12.14 -7.75
C LYS A 130 16.71 12.94 -7.67
N GLY A 131 16.00 13.07 -8.79
CA GLY A 131 14.78 13.87 -8.92
C GLY A 131 13.50 13.04 -8.86
N GLY A 132 12.37 13.75 -8.76
CA GLY A 132 11.06 13.14 -8.93
C GLY A 132 10.79 12.81 -10.40
N ILE A 133 9.61 12.26 -10.70
CA ILE A 133 9.27 11.73 -12.03
C ILE A 133 9.45 12.75 -13.17
N TRP A 134 9.20 14.04 -12.91
CA TRP A 134 9.37 15.12 -13.89
C TRP A 134 10.81 15.25 -14.38
N GLY A 135 11.80 14.92 -13.55
CA GLY A 135 13.21 14.88 -13.92
C GLY A 135 13.57 13.74 -14.87
N LEU A 136 12.64 12.81 -15.15
CA LEU A 136 12.82 11.69 -16.06
C LEU A 136 12.12 11.90 -17.41
N TYR A 137 11.46 13.04 -17.66
CA TYR A 137 10.76 13.28 -18.93
C TYR A 137 11.59 14.16 -19.87
N PHE A 138 12.62 13.56 -20.46
CA PHE A 138 13.48 14.15 -21.49
C PHE A 138 13.91 13.07 -22.49
N GLU A 139 14.20 13.45 -23.73
CA GLU A 139 14.55 12.53 -24.81
C GLU A 139 15.92 11.91 -24.57
N ARG A 140 16.00 10.59 -24.77
CA ARG A 140 17.21 9.79 -24.46
C ARG A 140 17.34 8.53 -25.32
N GLY A 141 17.07 8.67 -26.62
CA GLY A 141 17.11 7.55 -27.56
C GLY A 141 18.49 6.87 -27.61
N THR A 142 19.58 7.63 -27.52
CA THR A 142 20.94 7.04 -27.51
C THR A 142 21.16 6.15 -26.29
N LEU A 143 20.67 6.56 -25.11
CA LEU A 143 20.76 5.75 -23.90
C LEU A 143 19.97 4.44 -24.04
N PHE A 144 18.79 4.48 -24.66
CA PHE A 144 18.02 3.26 -24.95
C PHE A 144 18.75 2.34 -25.94
N GLY A 145 19.38 2.90 -26.97
CA GLY A 145 20.21 2.13 -27.91
C GLY A 145 21.41 1.47 -27.24
N VAL A 146 22.05 2.13 -26.27
CA VAL A 146 23.13 1.56 -25.47
C VAL A 146 22.63 0.38 -24.63
N TYR A 147 21.50 0.51 -23.93
CA TYR A 147 20.94 -0.61 -23.18
C TYR A 147 20.53 -1.77 -24.06
N ASP A 148 19.93 -1.51 -25.22
CA ASP A 148 19.57 -2.55 -26.20
C ASP A 148 20.82 -3.25 -26.77
N PHE A 149 21.87 -2.50 -27.09
CA PHE A 149 23.16 -3.06 -27.52
C PHE A 149 23.75 -4.00 -26.47
N LEU A 150 23.78 -3.57 -25.20
CA LEU A 150 24.27 -4.38 -24.09
C LEU A 150 23.43 -5.66 -23.90
N GLU A 151 22.11 -5.57 -24.07
CA GLU A 151 21.21 -6.73 -23.97
C GLU A 151 21.41 -7.72 -25.12
N ARG A 152 21.47 -7.24 -26.37
CA ARG A 152 21.56 -8.10 -27.56
C ARG A 152 22.94 -8.72 -27.74
N TYR A 153 23.98 -7.91 -27.59
CA TYR A 153 25.33 -8.27 -28.01
C TYR A 153 26.24 -8.68 -26.86
N ALA A 154 26.10 -8.05 -25.68
CA ALA A 154 26.86 -8.46 -24.49
C ALA A 154 26.10 -9.47 -23.62
N GLY A 155 24.80 -9.68 -23.85
CA GLY A 155 23.95 -10.62 -23.12
C GLY A 155 23.61 -10.17 -21.69
N ILE A 156 23.83 -8.89 -21.37
CA ILE A 156 23.54 -8.27 -20.07
C ILE A 156 22.02 -8.20 -19.88
N ARG A 157 21.55 -8.33 -18.63
CA ARG A 157 20.12 -8.14 -18.29
C ARG A 157 19.95 -7.22 -17.10
N PHE A 158 18.94 -6.36 -17.17
CA PHE A 158 18.60 -5.37 -16.15
C PHE A 158 17.24 -5.70 -15.53
N TYR A 159 17.18 -6.64 -14.59
CA TYR A 159 15.93 -6.98 -13.91
C TYR A 159 15.57 -5.94 -12.84
N PHE A 160 16.59 -5.46 -12.11
CA PHE A 160 16.56 -4.28 -11.26
C PHE A 160 18.00 -3.82 -10.96
N PRO A 161 18.24 -2.57 -10.52
CA PRO A 161 19.59 -2.08 -10.28
C PRO A 161 20.35 -2.81 -9.17
N GLY A 162 21.67 -2.80 -9.26
CA GLY A 162 22.58 -3.43 -8.29
C GLY A 162 23.07 -4.82 -8.69
N LYS A 163 24.04 -5.36 -7.95
CA LYS A 163 24.73 -6.64 -8.25
C LYS A 163 23.76 -7.83 -8.39
N ILE A 164 22.72 -7.88 -7.56
CA ILE A 164 21.76 -8.99 -7.58
C ILE A 164 20.91 -8.98 -8.85
N GLY A 165 20.38 -7.82 -9.24
CA GLY A 165 19.40 -7.69 -10.32
C GLY A 165 19.99 -7.39 -11.71
N THR A 166 21.26 -7.00 -11.80
CA THR A 166 21.98 -6.86 -13.07
C THR A 166 22.84 -8.10 -13.34
N VAL A 167 22.50 -8.87 -14.37
CA VAL A 167 23.28 -10.05 -14.78
C VAL A 167 24.27 -9.64 -15.87
N ILE A 168 25.57 -9.80 -15.62
CA ILE A 168 26.64 -9.40 -16.56
C ILE A 168 27.47 -10.64 -16.93
N PRO A 169 27.25 -11.24 -18.12
CA PRO A 169 28.10 -12.32 -18.60
C PRO A 169 29.55 -11.87 -18.77
N LYS A 170 30.49 -12.78 -18.51
CA LYS A 170 31.92 -12.55 -18.73
C LYS A 170 32.34 -13.05 -20.11
N HIS A 171 33.01 -12.20 -20.87
CA HIS A 171 33.50 -12.51 -22.22
C HIS A 171 35.00 -12.32 -22.31
N GLU A 172 35.74 -13.43 -22.47
CA GLU A 172 37.16 -13.36 -22.84
C GLU A 172 37.35 -12.97 -24.31
N THR A 173 36.37 -13.30 -25.14
CA THR A 173 36.31 -12.91 -26.56
C THR A 173 34.87 -12.54 -26.90
N LEU A 174 34.66 -11.32 -27.40
CA LEU A 174 33.35 -10.86 -27.85
C LEU A 174 33.44 -10.42 -29.31
N LYS A 175 32.80 -11.19 -30.18
CA LYS A 175 32.73 -10.94 -31.63
C LYS A 175 31.30 -10.57 -32.00
N LEU A 176 31.14 -9.48 -32.73
CA LEU A 176 29.85 -8.98 -33.18
C LEU A 176 29.76 -9.05 -34.69
N GLU A 177 28.64 -9.52 -35.20
CA GLU A 177 28.35 -9.49 -36.63
C GLU A 177 27.99 -8.06 -37.07
N ALA A 178 27.98 -7.81 -38.38
CA ALA A 178 27.50 -6.54 -38.90
C ALA A 178 26.02 -6.33 -38.52
N MET A 179 25.64 -5.09 -38.22
CA MET A 179 24.32 -4.74 -37.69
C MET A 179 23.77 -3.50 -38.39
N ASN A 180 22.47 -3.49 -38.64
CA ASN A 180 21.74 -2.33 -39.14
C ASN A 180 20.31 -2.39 -38.61
N ILE A 181 20.13 -1.93 -37.37
CA ILE A 181 18.89 -2.05 -36.60
C ILE A 181 18.34 -0.64 -36.38
N THR A 182 17.08 -0.43 -36.70
CA THR A 182 16.30 0.72 -36.23
C THR A 182 15.18 0.20 -35.36
N GLU A 183 15.09 0.71 -34.14
CA GLU A 183 14.16 0.23 -33.12
C GLU A 183 13.37 1.38 -32.53
N LYS A 184 12.15 1.08 -32.08
CA LYS A 184 11.23 2.01 -31.41
C LYS A 184 10.32 1.22 -30.49
N PRO A 185 9.74 1.84 -29.46
CA PRO A 185 8.70 1.17 -28.69
C PRO A 185 7.40 1.03 -29.51
N ASP A 186 6.66 -0.05 -29.29
CA ASP A 186 5.32 -0.23 -29.82
C ASP A 186 4.26 0.56 -29.06
N TYR A 187 4.42 0.69 -27.74
CA TYR A 187 3.57 1.53 -26.90
C TYR A 187 4.24 2.87 -26.63
N THR A 188 3.52 3.98 -26.78
CA THR A 188 4.02 5.30 -26.39
C THR A 188 3.95 5.49 -24.87
N VAL A 189 2.86 5.05 -24.24
CA VAL A 189 2.67 5.16 -22.79
C VAL A 189 3.13 3.87 -22.12
N ARG A 190 4.16 3.95 -21.28
CA ARG A 190 4.85 2.79 -20.69
C ARG A 190 5.25 3.09 -19.26
N LYS A 191 4.24 3.26 -18.38
CA LYS A 191 4.44 3.78 -17.02
C LYS A 191 3.90 2.81 -15.98
N PHE A 192 4.54 2.76 -14.82
CA PHE A 192 4.00 2.15 -13.61
C PHE A 192 4.22 3.06 -12.40
N SER A 193 3.74 2.69 -11.20
CA SER A 193 3.91 3.47 -9.96
C SER A 193 5.38 3.47 -9.50
N SER A 194 6.24 4.21 -10.21
CA SER A 194 7.72 4.15 -10.13
C SER A 194 8.33 4.35 -8.75
N PHE A 195 7.62 4.99 -7.81
CA PHE A 195 8.11 5.29 -6.47
C PHE A 195 7.50 4.45 -5.36
N SER A 196 6.72 3.42 -5.69
CA SER A 196 6.16 2.49 -4.69
C SER A 196 7.18 1.49 -4.16
N GLY A 197 6.90 0.97 -2.96
CA GLY A 197 7.59 -0.17 -2.35
C GLY A 197 8.93 0.19 -1.68
N MET A 198 9.12 -0.29 -0.45
CA MET A 198 10.41 -0.22 0.25
C MET A 198 11.44 -1.10 -0.47
N LEU A 199 12.68 -0.63 -0.54
CA LEU A 199 13.79 -1.41 -1.08
C LEU A 199 14.23 -2.52 -0.10
N PRO A 200 14.88 -3.58 -0.58
CA PRO A 200 15.46 -4.65 0.24
C PRO A 200 16.37 -4.18 1.38
N ASP A 201 17.05 -3.05 1.20
CA ASP A 201 17.95 -2.45 2.19
C ASP A 201 17.24 -1.49 3.18
N GLY A 202 15.89 -1.45 3.15
CA GLY A 202 15.07 -0.63 4.03
C GLY A 202 14.86 0.81 3.57
N ARG A 203 15.52 1.26 2.49
CA ARG A 203 15.29 2.61 1.95
C ARG A 203 13.91 2.74 1.33
N ASP A 204 13.27 3.88 1.55
CA ASP A 204 12.00 4.25 0.92
C ASP A 204 11.96 5.75 0.61
N GLY A 205 10.88 6.22 -0.01
CA GLY A 205 10.69 7.64 -0.34
C GLY A 205 11.84 8.17 -1.20
N LYS A 206 12.32 9.38 -0.90
CA LYS A 206 13.38 10.06 -1.66
C LYS A 206 14.70 9.30 -1.65
N ASP A 207 15.01 8.56 -0.59
CA ASP A 207 16.28 7.81 -0.47
C ASP A 207 16.35 6.61 -1.43
N SER A 208 15.18 6.18 -1.94
CA SER A 208 15.05 5.13 -2.94
C SER A 208 15.05 5.63 -4.39
N TRP A 209 15.00 6.95 -4.63
CA TRP A 209 14.79 7.51 -5.98
C TRP A 209 15.90 7.15 -6.96
N SER A 210 17.17 7.21 -6.56
CA SER A 210 18.30 6.88 -7.46
C SER A 210 18.21 5.46 -8.01
N PHE A 211 17.85 4.51 -7.14
CA PHE A 211 17.62 3.12 -7.53
C PHE A 211 16.43 3.02 -8.49
N LYS A 212 15.27 3.56 -8.11
CA LYS A 212 14.03 3.42 -8.90
C LYS A 212 14.12 4.14 -10.25
N ASN A 213 14.78 5.29 -10.30
CA ASN A 213 15.02 6.05 -11.54
C ASN A 213 16.06 5.39 -12.45
N MET A 214 17.09 4.75 -11.87
CA MET A 214 18.02 3.93 -12.66
C MET A 214 17.29 2.74 -13.28
N ASN A 215 16.38 2.10 -12.54
CA ASN A 215 15.52 1.06 -13.10
C ASN A 215 14.67 1.60 -14.25
N TYR A 216 14.08 2.78 -14.08
CA TYR A 216 13.26 3.45 -15.10
C TYR A 216 14.03 3.67 -16.41
N TYR A 217 15.31 4.09 -16.33
CA TYR A 217 16.17 4.23 -17.50
C TYR A 217 16.48 2.88 -18.16
N ARG A 218 16.89 1.87 -17.39
CA ARG A 218 17.30 0.55 -17.89
C ARG A 218 16.14 -0.26 -18.48
N LEU A 219 14.92 -0.04 -17.98
CA LEU A 219 13.69 -0.60 -18.54
C LEU A 219 13.15 0.18 -19.76
N ARG A 220 13.84 1.22 -20.23
CA ARG A 220 13.48 1.99 -21.44
C ARG A 220 12.05 2.55 -21.43
N LEU A 221 11.61 3.02 -20.26
CA LEU A 221 10.28 3.59 -20.06
C LEU A 221 10.17 5.00 -20.64
N GLU A 222 8.92 5.45 -20.82
CA GLU A 222 8.56 6.66 -21.57
C GLU A 222 9.37 7.92 -21.18
N THR A 223 9.68 8.74 -22.18
CA THR A 223 10.39 10.03 -22.01
C THR A 223 9.47 11.24 -22.01
N ARG A 224 8.16 11.03 -22.12
CA ARG A 224 7.15 12.10 -22.12
C ARG A 224 5.88 11.61 -21.44
N TYR A 225 5.27 12.48 -20.66
CA TYR A 225 3.97 12.26 -20.05
C TYR A 225 2.85 12.83 -20.93
N ILE A 226 1.77 12.07 -21.11
CA ILE A 226 0.50 12.58 -21.66
C ILE A 226 -0.44 12.77 -20.46
N PRO A 227 -0.79 14.01 -20.09
CA PRO A 227 -1.59 14.26 -18.90
C PRO A 227 -3.04 13.82 -19.14
N ASN A 228 -3.65 13.14 -18.18
CA ASN A 228 -5.04 12.64 -18.34
C ASN A 228 -5.80 12.39 -17.04
N CYS A 229 -5.24 12.83 -15.91
CA CYS A 229 -5.80 12.63 -14.58
C CYS A 229 -6.04 13.98 -13.88
N HIS A 230 -7.31 14.32 -13.65
CA HIS A 230 -7.81 15.46 -12.86
C HIS A 230 -7.19 16.85 -13.15
N GLY A 231 -7.06 17.21 -14.43
CA GLY A 231 -6.39 18.43 -14.87
C GLY A 231 -7.06 19.72 -14.38
N LEU A 232 -8.40 19.77 -14.35
CA LEU A 232 -9.14 20.95 -13.89
C LEU A 232 -8.89 21.26 -12.40
N GLY A 233 -8.59 20.23 -11.60
CA GLY A 233 -8.19 20.39 -10.20
C GLY A 233 -6.83 21.06 -10.00
N ARG A 234 -6.08 21.35 -11.07
CA ARG A 234 -4.76 21.99 -11.02
C ARG A 234 -4.78 23.48 -11.36
N LEU A 235 -5.94 24.05 -11.67
CA LEU A 235 -6.09 25.43 -12.16
C LEU A 235 -6.43 26.46 -11.08
N GLY A 236 -6.58 26.02 -9.83
CA GLY A 236 -6.84 26.90 -8.68
C GLY A 236 -8.16 27.65 -8.76
N TYR A 237 -9.23 26.97 -9.19
CA TYR A 237 -10.51 27.63 -9.44
C TYR A 237 -11.13 28.19 -8.17
N VAL A 238 -11.01 27.52 -7.02
CA VAL A 238 -11.53 28.00 -5.74
C VAL A 238 -10.90 29.35 -5.38
N GLU A 239 -9.59 29.47 -5.54
CA GLU A 239 -8.84 30.70 -5.25
C GLU A 239 -9.18 31.82 -6.24
N ARG A 240 -9.44 31.48 -7.51
CA ARG A 240 -9.75 32.46 -8.56
C ARG A 240 -11.19 32.95 -8.53
N PHE A 241 -12.14 32.07 -8.18
CA PHE A 241 -13.56 32.28 -8.43
C PHE A 241 -14.48 31.93 -7.26
N GLY A 242 -13.97 31.35 -6.17
CA GLY A 242 -14.77 30.89 -5.03
C GLY A 242 -15.61 32.00 -4.39
N GLU A 243 -15.07 33.21 -4.30
CA GLU A 243 -15.75 34.39 -3.76
C GLU A 243 -16.58 35.13 -4.81
N SER A 244 -16.04 35.31 -6.02
CA SER A 244 -16.63 36.16 -7.06
C SER A 244 -17.71 35.48 -7.90
N HIS A 245 -17.60 34.16 -8.09
CA HIS A 245 -18.50 33.33 -8.90
C HIS A 245 -18.80 32.00 -8.21
N PRO A 246 -19.42 32.02 -7.01
CA PRO A 246 -19.72 30.81 -6.26
C PRO A 246 -20.61 29.82 -7.03
N GLU A 247 -21.37 30.29 -8.02
CA GLU A 247 -22.20 29.48 -8.92
C GLU A 247 -21.39 28.56 -9.86
N TYR A 248 -20.09 28.82 -10.03
CA TYR A 248 -19.19 27.93 -10.78
C TYR A 248 -18.96 26.59 -10.09
N PHE A 249 -19.24 26.51 -8.80
CA PHE A 249 -19.01 25.33 -7.99
C PHE A 249 -20.29 24.54 -7.77
N ALA A 250 -20.13 23.23 -7.60
CA ALA A 250 -21.23 22.30 -7.42
C ALA A 250 -22.10 22.71 -6.22
N LEU A 251 -23.42 22.69 -6.42
CA LEU A 251 -24.39 22.84 -5.35
C LEU A 251 -24.50 21.52 -4.58
N MET A 252 -24.28 21.57 -3.28
CA MET A 252 -24.42 20.42 -2.38
C MET A 252 -25.85 20.28 -1.85
N GLN A 253 -26.15 19.12 -1.26
CA GLN A 253 -27.47 18.82 -0.70
C GLN A 253 -27.89 19.80 0.41
N ASN A 254 -26.93 20.33 1.17
CA ASN A 254 -27.18 21.31 2.22
C ASN A 254 -27.36 22.75 1.70
N GLY A 255 -27.47 22.95 0.38
CA GLY A 255 -27.63 24.25 -0.26
C GLY A 255 -26.34 25.08 -0.38
N LYS A 256 -25.20 24.62 0.14
CA LYS A 256 -23.91 25.31 0.04
C LYS A 256 -23.15 24.92 -1.24
N ARG A 257 -22.16 25.74 -1.62
CA ARG A 257 -21.25 25.50 -2.75
C ARG A 257 -20.01 24.72 -2.32
N TYR A 258 -19.48 23.91 -3.23
CA TYR A 258 -18.34 23.02 -2.98
C TYR A 258 -16.98 23.76 -3.01
N VAL A 259 -16.80 24.74 -2.11
CA VAL A 259 -15.61 25.63 -2.07
C VAL A 259 -14.78 25.53 -0.79
N SER A 260 -15.28 24.83 0.24
CA SER A 260 -14.56 24.73 1.52
C SER A 260 -13.28 23.90 1.38
N PRO A 261 -12.13 24.33 1.94
CA PRO A 261 -10.87 23.59 1.87
C PRO A 261 -10.92 22.25 2.66
N THR A 262 -11.88 22.10 3.58
CA THR A 262 -12.07 20.86 4.35
C THR A 262 -12.81 19.76 3.58
N LEU A 263 -13.39 20.08 2.42
CA LEU A 263 -14.08 19.10 1.60
C LEU A 263 -13.08 18.24 0.82
N GLN A 264 -13.36 16.94 0.74
CA GLN A 264 -12.59 16.02 -0.09
C GLN A 264 -12.59 16.50 -1.55
N HIS A 265 -11.40 16.59 -2.16
CA HIS A 265 -11.22 17.11 -3.53
C HIS A 265 -12.00 18.43 -3.76
N THR A 266 -11.81 19.41 -2.87
CA THR A 266 -12.46 20.73 -2.95
C THR A 266 -12.38 21.38 -4.33
N GLY A 267 -13.38 22.21 -4.65
CA GLY A 267 -13.51 22.86 -5.96
C GLY A 267 -14.24 22.04 -7.02
N GLN A 268 -15.15 21.14 -6.63
CA GLN A 268 -16.01 20.41 -7.55
C GLN A 268 -16.90 21.38 -8.34
N LEU A 269 -17.02 21.21 -9.65
CA LEU A 269 -17.56 22.22 -10.56
C LEU A 269 -19.04 22.00 -10.93
N CYS A 270 -19.71 23.09 -11.30
CA CYS A 270 -21.03 23.11 -11.91
C CYS A 270 -20.89 23.23 -13.43
N TYR A 271 -20.95 22.12 -14.17
CA TYR A 271 -20.78 22.09 -15.64
C TYR A 271 -21.95 22.69 -16.44
N SER A 272 -23.02 23.14 -15.77
CA SER A 272 -24.07 23.97 -16.37
C SER A 272 -23.86 25.48 -16.17
N SER A 273 -22.77 25.90 -15.52
CA SER A 273 -22.47 27.31 -15.25
C SER A 273 -21.52 27.93 -16.28
N GLY A 274 -21.19 29.22 -16.10
CA GLY A 274 -20.21 29.96 -16.90
C GLY A 274 -18.76 29.47 -16.78
N ILE A 275 -18.45 28.56 -15.83
CA ILE A 275 -17.09 28.03 -15.67
C ILE A 275 -16.52 27.41 -16.96
N LYS A 276 -17.39 26.88 -17.83
CA LYS A 276 -16.98 26.29 -19.12
C LYS A 276 -16.23 27.29 -20.01
N ASP A 277 -16.60 28.57 -19.96
CA ASP A 277 -15.90 29.60 -20.73
C ASP A 277 -14.52 29.91 -20.14
N GLU A 278 -14.37 29.88 -18.82
CA GLU A 278 -13.06 30.04 -18.18
C GLU A 278 -12.15 28.84 -18.47
N ILE A 279 -12.68 27.62 -18.48
CA ILE A 279 -11.94 26.41 -18.88
C ILE A 279 -11.46 26.53 -20.34
N TYR A 280 -12.33 26.96 -21.26
CA TYR A 280 -11.94 27.20 -22.65
C TYR A 280 -10.80 28.24 -22.75
N LYS A 281 -10.91 29.38 -22.06
CA LYS A 281 -9.89 30.44 -22.06
C LYS A 281 -8.56 29.94 -21.47
N ASP A 282 -8.61 29.10 -20.44
CA ASP A 282 -7.42 28.50 -19.85
C ASP A 282 -6.76 27.51 -20.83
N ALA A 283 -7.55 26.69 -21.54
CA ALA A 283 -7.06 25.79 -22.59
C ALA A 283 -6.43 26.56 -23.76
N GLU A 284 -7.09 27.60 -24.25
CA GLU A 284 -6.58 28.48 -25.31
C GLU A 284 -5.26 29.13 -24.90
N ALA A 285 -5.20 29.71 -23.69
CA ALA A 285 -3.98 30.34 -23.19
C ALA A 285 -2.81 29.35 -23.11
N PHE A 286 -3.04 28.16 -22.55
CA PHE A 286 -2.01 27.14 -22.45
C PHE A 286 -1.54 26.66 -23.83
N LEU A 287 -2.47 26.29 -24.71
CA LEU A 287 -2.16 25.70 -26.02
C LEU A 287 -1.54 26.70 -27.01
N THR A 288 -1.74 28.00 -26.78
CA THR A 288 -1.05 29.07 -27.52
C THR A 288 0.28 29.51 -26.89
N GLY A 289 0.73 28.83 -25.83
CA GLY A 289 2.03 29.09 -25.17
C GLY A 289 2.03 30.31 -24.26
N LYS A 290 0.87 30.84 -23.86
CA LYS A 290 0.82 31.95 -22.89
C LYS A 290 1.25 31.45 -21.50
N PRO A 291 1.95 32.29 -20.73
CA PRO A 291 2.33 31.93 -19.36
C PRO A 291 1.08 31.84 -18.47
N ALA A 292 1.18 31.03 -17.41
CA ALA A 292 0.12 30.83 -16.41
C ALA A 292 -0.37 32.15 -15.77
N SER A 293 0.50 33.15 -15.66
CA SER A 293 0.18 34.50 -15.19
C SER A 293 -0.86 35.22 -16.07
N SER A 294 -0.96 34.89 -17.37
CA SER A 294 -1.97 35.49 -18.26
C SER A 294 -3.42 35.16 -17.88
N ARG A 295 -3.60 34.12 -17.06
CA ARG A 295 -4.91 33.64 -16.58
C ARG A 295 -5.02 33.63 -15.05
N ASN A 296 -3.99 34.14 -14.35
CA ASN A 296 -3.87 34.09 -12.89
C ASN A 296 -4.06 32.66 -12.34
N ILE A 297 -3.41 31.66 -12.96
CA ILE A 297 -3.50 30.28 -12.49
C ILE A 297 -2.88 30.16 -11.10
N MET A 298 -3.59 29.52 -10.18
CA MET A 298 -3.16 29.31 -8.78
C MET A 298 -2.93 27.82 -8.53
N SER A 299 -1.81 27.29 -8.99
CA SER A 299 -1.45 25.90 -8.69
C SER A 299 -0.85 25.79 -7.28
N LYS A 300 -0.80 24.57 -6.73
CA LYS A 300 -0.10 24.29 -5.46
C LYS A 300 1.42 24.58 -5.51
N TYR A 301 1.98 24.80 -6.69
CA TYR A 301 3.39 25.14 -6.91
C TYR A 301 3.57 26.63 -7.28
N GLY A 302 2.54 27.46 -7.09
CA GLY A 302 2.52 28.87 -7.49
C GLY A 302 1.89 29.09 -8.87
N CYS A 303 2.18 30.24 -9.48
CA CYS A 303 1.60 30.64 -10.76
C CYS A 303 2.28 29.95 -11.95
N ILE A 304 2.02 28.65 -12.10
CA ILE A 304 2.54 27.79 -13.17
C ILE A 304 1.44 26.90 -13.74
N TRP A 305 1.65 26.42 -14.97
CA TRP A 305 0.89 25.30 -15.52
C TRP A 305 1.41 24.01 -14.88
N ASP A 306 0.65 23.41 -13.96
CA ASP A 306 1.05 22.17 -13.29
C ASP A 306 1.25 21.04 -14.32
N GLN A 307 2.48 20.51 -14.37
CA GLN A 307 2.91 19.49 -15.32
C GLN A 307 2.09 18.18 -15.25
N SER A 308 1.39 17.92 -14.13
CA SER A 308 0.48 16.79 -14.00
C SER A 308 -0.81 16.90 -14.80
N GLY A 309 -1.25 18.14 -15.09
CA GLY A 309 -2.42 18.43 -15.92
C GLY A 309 -2.07 18.95 -17.31
N PHE A 310 -0.90 19.55 -17.49
CA PHE A 310 -0.59 20.33 -18.69
C PHE A 310 0.82 20.03 -19.19
N GLN A 311 0.92 19.55 -20.43
CA GLN A 311 2.18 19.26 -21.12
C GLN A 311 2.12 19.88 -22.51
N THR A 312 3.26 20.23 -23.11
CA THR A 312 3.28 20.89 -24.42
C THR A 312 2.41 20.15 -25.44
N GLY A 313 1.37 20.83 -25.94
CA GLY A 313 0.41 20.28 -26.89
C GLY A 313 -0.74 19.44 -26.30
N TYR A 314 -0.83 19.29 -24.98
CA TYR A 314 -1.86 18.50 -24.30
C TYR A 314 -2.47 19.26 -23.11
N PHE A 315 -3.76 19.56 -23.18
CA PHE A 315 -4.53 20.15 -22.09
C PHE A 315 -5.49 19.13 -21.51
N ASN A 316 -5.28 18.74 -20.26
CA ASN A 316 -6.16 17.82 -19.56
C ASN A 316 -7.39 18.52 -19.01
N ILE A 317 -8.55 18.19 -19.57
CA ILE A 317 -9.84 18.77 -19.20
C ILE A 317 -10.60 17.92 -18.17
N MET A 318 -10.00 16.82 -17.69
CA MET A 318 -10.68 15.91 -16.78
C MET A 318 -11.13 16.62 -15.48
N PRO A 319 -12.38 16.37 -15.03
CA PRO A 319 -12.89 16.79 -13.73
C PRO A 319 -12.01 16.40 -12.54
N GLN A 320 -12.26 17.04 -11.40
CA GLN A 320 -11.65 16.64 -10.12
C GLN A 320 -12.00 15.18 -9.77
N ASP A 321 -11.12 14.58 -8.96
CA ASP A 321 -11.27 13.19 -8.51
C ASP A 321 -12.57 12.96 -7.73
N GLY A 322 -13.16 11.77 -7.91
CA GLY A 322 -14.45 11.39 -7.35
C GLY A 322 -15.65 12.25 -7.75
N MET A 323 -15.56 13.01 -8.85
CA MET A 323 -16.51 14.03 -9.34
C MET A 323 -17.85 14.12 -8.58
N TYR A 324 -18.05 15.21 -7.83
CA TYR A 324 -19.33 15.46 -7.17
C TYR A 324 -20.39 15.93 -8.16
N LEU A 325 -21.50 15.20 -8.27
CA LEU A 325 -22.62 15.55 -9.14
C LEU A 325 -23.39 16.76 -8.59
N CYS A 326 -23.18 17.92 -9.20
CA CYS A 326 -23.85 19.17 -8.83
C CYS A 326 -25.38 19.02 -8.77
N ARG A 327 -25.99 19.46 -7.65
CA ARG A 327 -27.43 19.35 -7.40
C ARG A 327 -28.26 20.55 -7.88
N CYS A 328 -27.69 21.45 -8.68
CA CYS A 328 -28.48 22.54 -9.26
C CYS A 328 -29.52 21.99 -10.26
N PRO A 329 -30.67 22.67 -10.45
CA PRO A 329 -31.73 22.18 -11.34
C PRO A 329 -31.26 21.84 -12.76
N GLU A 330 -30.35 22.64 -13.31
CA GLU A 330 -29.82 22.43 -14.66
C GLU A 330 -28.97 21.15 -14.78
N CYS A 331 -27.99 20.95 -13.90
CA CYS A 331 -27.17 19.73 -13.89
C CYS A 331 -28.00 18.48 -13.63
N GLN A 332 -29.04 18.58 -12.80
CA GLN A 332 -29.90 17.44 -12.46
C GLN A 332 -30.75 16.97 -13.65
N LYS A 333 -30.96 17.78 -14.70
CA LYS A 333 -31.59 17.31 -15.96
C LYS A 333 -30.81 16.20 -16.66
N HIS A 334 -29.52 16.04 -16.32
CA HIS A 334 -28.61 15.04 -16.87
C HIS A 334 -28.27 13.99 -15.80
N PHE A 335 -27.74 14.42 -14.66
CA PHE A 335 -27.19 13.51 -13.64
C PHE A 335 -28.23 12.60 -12.98
N SER A 336 -29.50 13.03 -12.88
CA SER A 336 -30.57 12.20 -12.31
C SER A 336 -31.05 11.06 -13.22
N LYS A 337 -30.65 11.06 -14.50
CA LYS A 337 -31.08 10.06 -15.50
C LYS A 337 -30.14 8.86 -15.63
N GLY A 338 -29.12 8.78 -14.79
CA GLY A 338 -28.16 7.67 -14.74
C GLY A 338 -26.85 7.90 -15.50
N PRO A 339 -25.97 6.88 -15.56
CA PRO A 339 -24.61 7.03 -16.04
C PRO A 339 -24.51 7.41 -17.53
N LYS A 340 -25.32 6.81 -18.42
CA LYS A 340 -25.37 7.18 -19.84
C LYS A 340 -25.60 8.68 -20.06
N ALA A 341 -26.64 9.24 -19.45
CA ALA A 341 -26.96 10.67 -19.57
C ALA A 341 -25.89 11.57 -18.95
N THR A 342 -25.20 11.08 -17.91
CA THR A 342 -24.05 11.75 -17.29
C THR A 342 -22.85 11.76 -18.25
N SER A 343 -22.55 10.63 -18.88
CA SER A 343 -21.55 10.52 -19.94
C SER A 343 -21.84 11.47 -21.09
N GLU A 344 -23.04 11.47 -21.66
CA GLU A 344 -23.39 12.37 -22.77
C GLU A 344 -23.10 13.83 -22.40
N PHE A 345 -23.58 14.28 -21.24
CA PHE A 345 -23.41 15.66 -20.81
C PHE A 345 -21.94 16.06 -20.61
N MET A 346 -21.13 15.17 -20.04
CA MET A 346 -19.72 15.45 -19.80
C MET A 346 -18.89 15.40 -21.08
N TRP A 347 -19.16 14.42 -21.95
CA TRP A 347 -18.48 14.33 -23.25
C TRP A 347 -18.91 15.44 -24.20
N ASP A 348 -20.15 15.93 -24.14
CA ASP A 348 -20.58 17.12 -24.88
C ASP A 348 -19.76 18.34 -24.51
N PHE A 349 -19.57 18.60 -23.21
CA PHE A 349 -18.71 19.69 -22.74
C PHE A 349 -17.29 19.60 -23.31
N VAL A 350 -16.71 18.40 -23.32
CA VAL A 350 -15.35 18.15 -23.83
C VAL A 350 -15.29 18.35 -25.35
N CYS A 351 -16.25 17.78 -26.08
CA CYS A 351 -16.34 17.88 -27.53
C CYS A 351 -16.57 19.32 -27.97
N ASP A 352 -17.47 20.05 -27.31
CA ASP A 352 -17.75 21.46 -27.59
C ASP A 352 -16.50 22.33 -27.37
N THR A 353 -15.77 22.08 -26.28
CA THR A 353 -14.50 22.78 -26.01
C THR A 353 -13.47 22.51 -27.11
N ALA A 354 -13.31 21.25 -27.48
CA ALA A 354 -12.38 20.83 -28.52
C ALA A 354 -12.77 21.43 -29.89
N GLU A 355 -14.03 21.36 -30.29
CA GLU A 355 -14.54 21.93 -31.54
C GLU A 355 -14.33 23.45 -31.59
N LYS A 356 -14.57 24.15 -30.48
CA LYS A 356 -14.32 25.60 -30.36
C LYS A 356 -12.84 25.94 -30.55
N LEU A 357 -11.92 25.19 -29.92
CA LEU A 357 -10.48 25.36 -30.13
C LEU A 357 -10.08 25.16 -31.60
N LYS A 358 -10.61 24.11 -32.23
CA LYS A 358 -10.36 23.83 -33.65
C LYS A 358 -10.91 24.93 -34.55
N LYS A 359 -12.13 25.39 -34.31
CA LYS A 359 -12.75 26.51 -35.06
C LYS A 359 -11.90 27.78 -35.00
N ASN A 360 -11.23 28.01 -33.88
CA ASN A 360 -10.36 29.16 -33.65
C ASN A 360 -8.89 28.92 -34.00
N ASN A 361 -8.57 27.83 -34.71
CA ASN A 361 -7.22 27.46 -35.13
C ASN A 361 -6.20 27.32 -33.99
N ILE A 362 -6.67 26.91 -32.80
CA ILE A 362 -5.79 26.65 -31.66
C ILE A 362 -5.24 25.21 -31.77
N PRO A 363 -3.90 25.02 -31.77
CA PRO A 363 -3.30 23.71 -31.95
C PRO A 363 -3.36 22.87 -30.66
N GLY A 364 -3.14 21.55 -30.79
CA GLY A 364 -2.96 20.63 -29.66
C GLY A 364 -4.17 19.74 -29.39
N TYR A 365 -4.07 18.98 -28.31
CA TYR A 365 -5.02 17.94 -27.92
C TYR A 365 -5.67 18.26 -26.58
N ILE A 366 -6.96 17.94 -26.49
CA ILE A 366 -7.67 17.80 -25.22
C ILE A 366 -7.56 16.35 -24.76
N THR A 367 -7.31 16.14 -23.48
CA THR A 367 -7.22 14.80 -22.91
C THR A 367 -8.23 14.63 -21.78
N MET A 368 -8.88 13.46 -21.73
CA MET A 368 -9.82 13.10 -20.67
C MET A 368 -9.83 11.58 -20.47
N MET A 369 -9.95 11.15 -19.22
CA MET A 369 -10.19 9.74 -18.91
C MET A 369 -11.69 9.40 -19.02
N ALA A 370 -12.05 8.27 -19.61
CA ALA A 370 -13.35 7.64 -19.41
C ALA A 370 -13.35 6.98 -18.02
N TYR A 371 -14.12 7.57 -17.11
CA TYR A 371 -14.05 7.32 -15.67
C TYR A 371 -15.43 7.53 -15.03
N SER A 372 -15.72 6.83 -13.93
CA SER A 372 -16.99 7.01 -13.22
C SER A 372 -17.14 8.48 -12.76
N PRO A 373 -18.29 9.15 -12.97
CA PRO A 373 -19.57 8.65 -13.49
C PRO A 373 -19.82 8.86 -15.00
N TYR A 374 -18.83 9.31 -15.78
CA TYR A 374 -18.92 9.62 -17.22
C TYR A 374 -18.16 8.59 -18.09
N ARG A 375 -18.21 7.33 -17.68
CA ARG A 375 -17.44 6.20 -18.24
C ARG A 375 -18.04 5.64 -19.53
N GLU A 376 -19.36 5.63 -19.65
CA GLU A 376 -20.02 5.03 -20.82
C GLU A 376 -19.67 5.78 -22.10
N VAL A 377 -19.54 5.03 -23.21
CA VAL A 377 -19.27 5.58 -24.54
C VAL A 377 -20.42 6.51 -24.95
N PRO A 378 -20.16 7.81 -25.23
CA PRO A 378 -21.22 8.75 -25.63
C PRO A 378 -21.74 8.41 -27.03
N ASP A 379 -22.95 8.85 -27.39
CA ASP A 379 -23.51 8.62 -28.73
C ASP A 379 -22.86 9.53 -29.77
N ARG A 380 -22.53 10.76 -29.37
CA ARG A 380 -21.85 11.76 -30.22
C ARG A 380 -20.49 11.25 -30.73
N GLU A 381 -20.10 11.70 -31.92
CA GLU A 381 -18.75 11.50 -32.45
C GLU A 381 -17.74 12.34 -31.66
N ILE A 382 -16.58 11.77 -31.32
CA ILE A 382 -15.56 12.48 -30.53
C ILE A 382 -14.55 13.11 -31.49
N PRO A 383 -14.28 14.44 -31.39
CA PRO A 383 -13.36 15.12 -32.28
C PRO A 383 -11.95 14.51 -32.28
N SER A 384 -11.28 14.57 -33.43
CA SER A 384 -10.04 13.84 -33.62
C SER A 384 -8.86 14.33 -32.79
N HIS A 385 -8.97 15.48 -32.14
CA HIS A 385 -7.98 16.07 -31.25
C HIS A 385 -8.39 15.96 -29.77
N VAL A 386 -9.36 15.10 -29.46
CA VAL A 386 -9.62 14.60 -28.09
C VAL A 386 -8.99 13.22 -27.96
N LEU A 387 -8.15 13.01 -26.94
CA LEU A 387 -7.54 11.73 -26.62
C LEU A 387 -8.16 11.16 -25.35
N VAL A 388 -8.50 9.87 -25.40
CA VAL A 388 -9.19 9.17 -24.31
C VAL A 388 -8.28 8.11 -23.71
N MET A 389 -8.12 8.15 -22.39
CA MET A 389 -7.66 6.98 -21.63
C MET A 389 -8.82 6.34 -20.87
N LEU A 390 -8.79 5.02 -20.73
CA LEU A 390 -9.85 4.27 -20.08
C LEU A 390 -9.33 3.69 -18.76
N ALA A 391 -10.09 3.89 -17.68
CA ALA A 391 -9.78 3.29 -16.38
C ALA A 391 -10.29 1.86 -16.31
N GLU A 392 -9.43 0.89 -16.03
CA GLU A 392 -9.78 -0.52 -16.06
C GLU A 392 -9.15 -1.29 -14.92
N ALA A 393 -9.82 -2.33 -14.43
CA ALA A 393 -9.30 -3.16 -13.35
C ALA A 393 -7.95 -3.79 -13.74
N GLY A 394 -7.77 -4.17 -15.01
CA GLY A 394 -6.47 -4.50 -15.58
C GLY A 394 -6.07 -5.97 -15.46
N PRO A 395 -4.77 -6.29 -15.53
CA PRO A 395 -4.29 -7.67 -15.73
C PRO A 395 -4.89 -8.70 -14.77
N TRP A 396 -5.00 -8.38 -13.49
CA TRP A 396 -5.42 -9.36 -12.50
C TRP A 396 -6.83 -9.91 -12.72
N ILE A 397 -7.75 -9.20 -13.39
CA ILE A 397 -9.09 -9.75 -13.64
C ILE A 397 -9.12 -10.86 -14.68
N MET A 398 -8.01 -11.16 -15.37
CA MET A 398 -7.92 -12.27 -16.32
C MET A 398 -8.26 -13.63 -15.70
N HIS A 399 -8.11 -13.79 -14.38
CA HIS A 399 -8.52 -15.01 -13.68
C HIS A 399 -10.05 -15.13 -13.50
N ILE A 400 -10.82 -14.08 -13.87
CA ILE A 400 -12.28 -14.01 -13.81
C ILE A 400 -12.84 -13.76 -15.23
N PRO A 401 -13.09 -14.82 -16.04
CA PRO A 401 -13.37 -14.69 -17.47
C PRO A 401 -14.51 -13.75 -17.84
N ASP A 402 -15.60 -13.75 -17.08
CA ASP A 402 -16.78 -12.92 -17.37
C ASP A 402 -16.52 -11.42 -17.17
N ILE A 403 -15.72 -11.06 -16.16
CA ILE A 403 -15.34 -9.66 -15.91
C ILE A 403 -14.30 -9.24 -16.95
N TYR A 404 -13.32 -10.10 -17.22
CA TYR A 404 -12.30 -9.83 -18.24
C TYR A 404 -12.91 -9.60 -19.62
N LYS A 405 -13.89 -10.43 -20.01
CA LYS A 405 -14.60 -10.24 -21.29
C LYS A 405 -15.28 -8.87 -21.37
N LYS A 406 -15.96 -8.43 -20.28
CA LYS A 406 -16.63 -7.12 -20.25
C LYS A 406 -15.65 -5.97 -20.41
N GLU A 407 -14.52 -6.01 -19.71
CA GLU A 407 -13.45 -5.02 -19.85
C GLU A 407 -12.90 -4.98 -21.28
N VAL A 408 -12.63 -6.15 -21.89
CA VAL A 408 -12.16 -6.22 -23.28
C VAL A 408 -13.19 -5.66 -24.27
N ASP A 409 -14.47 -5.93 -24.06
CA ASP A 409 -15.55 -5.41 -24.90
C ASP A 409 -15.68 -3.87 -24.75
N GLU A 410 -15.46 -3.32 -23.56
CA GLU A 410 -15.43 -1.88 -23.31
C GLU A 410 -14.21 -1.19 -23.98
N ILE A 411 -13.02 -1.77 -23.84
CA ILE A 411 -11.80 -1.31 -24.54
C ILE A 411 -12.04 -1.24 -26.05
N LYS A 412 -12.65 -2.29 -26.63
CA LYS A 412 -13.01 -2.32 -28.06
C LYS A 412 -14.05 -1.26 -28.41
N ALA A 413 -15.06 -1.05 -27.57
CA ALA A 413 -16.08 -0.04 -27.80
C ALA A 413 -15.46 1.38 -27.87
N TRP A 414 -14.56 1.70 -26.95
CA TRP A 414 -13.83 2.97 -26.96
C TRP A 414 -12.86 3.10 -28.15
N TYR A 415 -12.13 2.04 -28.49
CA TYR A 415 -11.30 1.99 -29.70
C TYR A 415 -12.13 2.27 -30.96
N ASN A 416 -13.28 1.60 -31.10
CA ASN A 416 -14.18 1.77 -32.23
C ASN A 416 -14.78 3.19 -32.29
N LYS A 417 -15.14 3.76 -31.13
CA LYS A 417 -15.63 5.15 -31.04
C LYS A 417 -14.56 6.15 -31.50
N GLN A 418 -13.32 5.96 -31.06
CA GLN A 418 -12.21 6.85 -31.38
C GLN A 418 -11.61 6.63 -32.78
N LYS A 419 -11.90 5.47 -33.39
CA LYS A 419 -11.30 4.99 -34.65
C LYS A 419 -9.76 5.03 -34.61
N ARG A 420 -9.20 4.88 -33.40
CA ARG A 420 -7.77 4.90 -33.09
C ARG A 420 -7.54 4.18 -31.76
N LYS A 421 -6.28 3.85 -31.50
CA LYS A 421 -5.86 3.27 -30.22
C LYS A 421 -6.07 4.23 -29.05
N ILE A 422 -6.60 3.74 -27.94
CA ILE A 422 -6.67 4.45 -26.65
C ILE A 422 -5.47 4.04 -25.77
N TRP A 423 -5.41 4.52 -24.53
CA TRP A 423 -4.46 3.98 -23.54
C TRP A 423 -5.17 3.74 -22.21
N LEU A 424 -4.57 2.92 -21.34
CA LEU A 424 -5.24 2.43 -20.14
C LEU A 424 -4.66 3.02 -18.87
N TRP A 425 -5.52 3.27 -17.90
CA TRP A 425 -5.17 3.33 -16.49
C TRP A 425 -5.56 1.98 -15.88
N ASN A 426 -4.59 1.14 -15.52
CA ASN A 426 -4.86 -0.18 -14.95
C ASN A 426 -4.57 -0.24 -13.46
N TYR A 427 -5.49 -0.80 -12.69
CA TYR A 427 -5.39 -0.96 -11.23
C TYR A 427 -4.75 -2.31 -10.86
N THR A 428 -3.42 -2.37 -10.96
CA THR A 428 -2.59 -3.54 -10.55
C THR A 428 -1.94 -3.29 -9.18
N ASN A 429 -2.67 -2.65 -8.26
CA ASN A 429 -2.14 -2.24 -6.96
C ASN A 429 -2.73 -3.05 -5.82
N LYS A 430 -1.94 -3.20 -4.74
CA LYS A 430 -2.44 -3.82 -3.52
C LYS A 430 -3.56 -2.99 -2.92
N TYR A 431 -4.61 -3.69 -2.48
CA TYR A 431 -5.78 -3.12 -1.80
C TYR A 431 -5.43 -2.06 -0.74
N GLY A 432 -6.28 -1.03 -0.64
CA GLY A 432 -6.32 -0.12 0.50
C GLY A 432 -5.09 0.75 0.74
N LYS A 433 -4.25 0.99 -0.28
CA LYS A 433 -2.91 1.61 -0.15
C LYS A 433 -1.88 0.67 0.49
N ARG A 434 -1.82 -0.59 0.03
CA ARG A 434 -0.84 -1.62 0.45
C ARG A 434 -1.17 -2.29 1.78
N GLU A 435 -2.45 -2.56 2.06
CA GLU A 435 -2.88 -3.14 3.34
C GLU A 435 -2.51 -4.64 3.49
N ILE A 436 -2.30 -5.36 2.38
CA ILE A 436 -1.85 -6.77 2.38
C ILE A 436 -0.32 -6.84 2.45
N LEU A 437 0.21 -6.59 3.66
CA LEU A 437 1.64 -6.53 3.94
C LEU A 437 2.32 -7.90 3.87
N GLY A 438 3.54 -7.94 3.33
CA GLY A 438 4.40 -9.12 3.33
C GLY A 438 4.04 -10.21 2.32
N VAL A 439 2.90 -10.14 1.64
CA VAL A 439 2.47 -11.12 0.64
C VAL A 439 2.97 -10.74 -0.75
N PRO A 440 3.78 -11.56 -1.47
CA PRO A 440 4.21 -11.25 -2.83
C PRO A 440 3.05 -11.12 -3.82
N ASP A 441 3.04 -10.04 -4.60
CA ASP A 441 2.04 -9.73 -5.64
C ASP A 441 2.58 -9.86 -7.08
N VAL A 442 3.62 -10.69 -7.25
CA VAL A 442 4.29 -10.95 -8.52
C VAL A 442 3.39 -11.76 -9.46
N THR A 443 3.10 -11.24 -10.67
CA THR A 443 2.17 -11.85 -11.64
C THR A 443 2.60 -11.65 -13.11
N PRO A 444 3.85 -11.98 -13.47
CA PRO A 444 4.42 -11.54 -14.73
C PRO A 444 3.78 -12.24 -15.94
N LYS A 445 3.27 -13.48 -15.82
CA LYS A 445 2.58 -14.14 -16.94
C LYS A 445 1.26 -13.44 -17.23
N CYS A 446 0.45 -13.21 -16.20
CA CYS A 446 -0.79 -12.47 -16.28
C CYS A 446 -0.61 -11.07 -16.88
N ILE A 447 0.35 -10.28 -16.38
CA ILE A 447 0.68 -8.93 -16.90
C ILE A 447 1.12 -8.98 -18.36
N GLY A 448 2.06 -9.86 -18.69
CA GLY A 448 2.55 -9.98 -20.06
C GLY A 448 1.46 -10.39 -21.04
N LYS A 449 0.60 -11.34 -20.65
CA LYS A 449 -0.53 -11.81 -21.47
C LYS A 449 -1.55 -10.70 -21.72
N TYR A 450 -1.96 -9.99 -20.66
CA TYR A 450 -2.94 -8.90 -20.75
C TYR A 450 -2.51 -7.86 -21.79
N TYR A 451 -1.31 -7.30 -21.63
CA TYR A 451 -0.86 -6.21 -22.49
C TYR A 451 -0.59 -6.66 -23.93
N LYS A 452 -0.30 -7.94 -24.17
CA LYS A 452 -0.25 -8.48 -25.53
C LYS A 452 -1.63 -8.59 -26.16
N GLU A 453 -2.63 -9.08 -25.41
CA GLU A 453 -4.00 -9.21 -25.91
C GLU A 453 -4.65 -7.86 -26.22
N GLN A 454 -4.31 -6.81 -25.46
CA GLN A 454 -4.83 -5.46 -25.71
C GLN A 454 -4.13 -4.70 -26.84
N ALA A 455 -3.01 -5.19 -27.36
CA ALA A 455 -2.17 -4.49 -28.33
C ALA A 455 -2.86 -3.94 -29.59
N PRO A 456 -3.89 -4.59 -30.16
CA PRO A 456 -4.63 -4.02 -31.28
C PRO A 456 -5.38 -2.73 -30.94
N TYR A 457 -5.81 -2.56 -29.68
CA TYR A 457 -6.73 -1.51 -29.25
C TYR A 457 -6.04 -0.37 -28.50
N ILE A 458 -4.83 -0.61 -27.99
CA ILE A 458 -4.13 0.37 -27.15
C ILE A 458 -2.75 0.75 -27.68
N PHE A 459 -2.31 1.97 -27.34
CA PHE A 459 -0.95 2.45 -27.57
C PHE A 459 -0.13 2.55 -26.28
N GLY A 460 -0.62 1.99 -25.18
CA GLY A 460 0.10 1.94 -23.92
C GLY A 460 -0.79 1.91 -22.70
N ALA A 461 -0.15 1.94 -21.52
CA ALA A 461 -0.84 1.97 -20.24
C ALA A 461 0.01 2.63 -19.15
N TYR A 462 -0.70 3.18 -18.17
CA TYR A 462 -0.19 3.35 -16.81
C TYR A 462 -0.67 2.18 -15.96
N MET A 463 0.26 1.39 -15.45
CA MET A 463 0.00 0.32 -14.50
C MET A 463 0.15 0.88 -13.08
N GLU A 464 -0.96 1.26 -12.45
CA GLU A 464 -0.99 1.68 -11.05
C GLU A 464 -0.68 0.45 -10.18
N SER A 465 0.50 0.45 -9.54
CA SER A 465 1.14 -0.77 -9.02
C SER A 465 1.73 -0.60 -7.63
N GLU A 466 0.96 0.01 -6.72
CA GLU A 466 1.40 0.21 -5.36
C GLU A 466 1.58 -1.12 -4.63
N THR A 467 2.82 -1.41 -4.27
CA THR A 467 3.23 -2.54 -3.42
C THR A 467 3.99 -2.05 -2.18
N ASP A 468 4.00 -2.85 -1.10
CA ASP A 468 4.74 -2.58 0.14
C ASP A 468 6.25 -2.83 -0.02
N LYS A 469 6.66 -3.78 -0.87
CA LYS A 469 8.07 -4.06 -1.17
C LYS A 469 8.33 -4.02 -2.66
N TYR A 470 9.31 -3.23 -3.09
CA TYR A 470 9.63 -3.07 -4.52
C TYR A 470 9.93 -4.41 -5.20
N ILE A 471 10.59 -5.33 -4.48
CA ILE A 471 10.97 -6.64 -5.00
C ILE A 471 9.78 -7.55 -5.30
N PHE A 472 8.57 -7.25 -4.83
CA PHE A 472 7.41 -8.05 -5.21
C PHE A 472 6.95 -7.77 -6.65
N HIS A 473 7.29 -6.63 -7.23
CA HIS A 473 6.92 -6.27 -8.60
C HIS A 473 8.09 -6.17 -9.59
N TYR A 474 9.34 -6.42 -9.20
CA TYR A 474 10.47 -6.19 -10.12
C TYR A 474 10.31 -6.95 -11.46
N LEU A 475 9.80 -8.18 -11.40
CA LEU A 475 9.63 -9.03 -12.57
C LEU A 475 8.43 -8.59 -13.40
N ASP A 476 7.39 -8.09 -12.74
CA ASP A 476 6.22 -7.48 -13.39
C ASP A 476 6.62 -6.24 -14.17
N TYR A 477 7.42 -5.35 -13.58
CA TYR A 477 7.96 -4.17 -14.24
C TYR A 477 8.85 -4.55 -15.42
N TYR A 478 9.69 -5.57 -15.26
CA TYR A 478 10.53 -6.06 -16.34
C TYR A 478 9.69 -6.59 -17.51
N VAL A 479 8.75 -7.49 -17.27
CA VAL A 479 7.89 -8.05 -18.34
C VAL A 479 7.02 -6.99 -18.98
N PHE A 480 6.38 -6.11 -18.17
CA PHE A 480 5.63 -4.97 -18.67
C PHE A 480 6.48 -4.11 -19.61
N SER A 481 7.72 -3.79 -19.23
CA SER A 481 8.62 -2.99 -20.08
C SER A 481 8.95 -3.66 -21.40
N LYS A 482 9.19 -4.98 -21.41
CA LYS A 482 9.52 -5.74 -22.61
C LYS A 482 8.34 -5.85 -23.57
N VAL A 483 7.15 -6.14 -23.05
CA VAL A 483 5.92 -6.21 -23.85
C VAL A 483 5.54 -4.83 -24.38
N CYS A 484 5.70 -3.78 -23.58
CA CYS A 484 5.44 -2.42 -24.04
C CYS A 484 6.43 -1.94 -25.11
N TRP A 485 7.68 -2.41 -25.07
CA TRP A 485 8.67 -2.12 -26.11
C TRP A 485 8.37 -2.89 -27.39
N ASN A 486 8.12 -4.20 -27.27
CA ASN A 486 7.76 -5.08 -28.38
C ASN A 486 6.57 -5.97 -27.97
N ASN A 487 5.38 -5.65 -28.48
CA ASN A 487 4.16 -6.36 -28.10
C ASN A 487 4.00 -7.73 -28.76
N SER A 488 4.91 -8.10 -29.67
CA SER A 488 5.00 -9.46 -30.22
C SER A 488 5.93 -10.38 -29.39
N SER A 489 6.51 -9.87 -28.29
CA SER A 489 7.45 -10.64 -27.46
C SER A 489 6.84 -11.93 -26.89
N ASP A 490 7.64 -12.98 -26.81
CA ASP A 490 7.25 -14.23 -26.13
C ASP A 490 7.52 -14.12 -24.63
N VAL A 491 6.45 -13.99 -23.84
CA VAL A 491 6.50 -13.81 -22.38
C VAL A 491 7.09 -15.03 -21.69
N ASP A 492 6.75 -16.24 -22.13
CA ASP A 492 7.28 -17.47 -21.55
C ASP A 492 8.78 -17.58 -21.82
N LYS A 493 9.24 -17.19 -23.02
CA LYS A 493 10.67 -17.13 -23.33
C LYS A 493 11.41 -16.10 -22.48
N ILE A 494 10.82 -14.93 -22.27
CA ILE A 494 11.38 -13.88 -21.40
C ILE A 494 11.55 -14.42 -19.96
N LEU A 495 10.53 -15.09 -19.44
CA LEU A 495 10.55 -15.64 -18.09
C LEU A 495 11.54 -16.80 -17.95
N LYS A 496 11.59 -17.72 -18.91
CA LYS A 496 12.58 -18.80 -18.94
C LYS A 496 14.00 -18.28 -18.98
N GLU A 497 14.27 -17.26 -19.79
CA GLU A 497 15.58 -16.60 -19.79
C GLU A 497 15.89 -15.95 -18.44
N HIS A 498 14.91 -15.29 -17.82
CA HIS A 498 15.07 -14.72 -16.48
C HIS A 498 15.48 -15.76 -15.46
N TYR A 499 14.75 -16.87 -15.34
CA TYR A 499 15.07 -17.91 -14.37
C TYR A 499 16.43 -18.53 -14.64
N GLN A 500 16.77 -18.77 -15.91
CA GLN A 500 18.07 -19.32 -16.29
C GLN A 500 19.24 -18.38 -15.93
N LYS A 501 19.12 -17.09 -16.24
CA LYS A 501 20.19 -16.11 -16.01
C LYS A 501 20.33 -15.71 -14.53
N MET A 502 19.24 -15.68 -13.77
CA MET A 502 19.29 -15.32 -12.36
C MET A 502 19.69 -16.50 -11.47
N PHE A 503 19.22 -17.71 -11.78
CA PHE A 503 19.26 -18.82 -10.83
C PHE A 503 19.96 -20.07 -11.36
N GLY A 504 20.44 -20.06 -12.60
CA GLY A 504 21.25 -21.15 -13.18
C GLY A 504 20.62 -22.51 -13.00
N ALA A 505 21.29 -23.41 -12.27
CA ALA A 505 20.81 -24.77 -12.02
C ALA A 505 19.46 -24.83 -11.27
N ALA A 506 19.08 -23.78 -10.53
CA ALA A 506 17.79 -23.69 -9.85
C ALA A 506 16.66 -23.07 -10.69
N ALA A 507 16.88 -22.76 -11.97
CA ALA A 507 15.90 -22.09 -12.83
C ALA A 507 14.50 -22.72 -12.77
N GLY A 508 14.40 -24.04 -12.96
CA GLY A 508 13.11 -24.75 -12.94
C GLY A 508 12.45 -24.80 -11.54
N THR A 509 13.24 -24.77 -10.46
CA THR A 509 12.70 -24.71 -9.10
C THR A 509 12.18 -23.31 -8.78
N MET A 510 12.92 -22.28 -9.19
CA MET A 510 12.51 -20.88 -9.02
C MET A 510 11.31 -20.53 -9.89
N GLU A 511 11.21 -21.04 -11.11
CA GLU A 511 10.02 -20.91 -11.97
C GLU A 511 8.76 -21.36 -11.22
N LYS A 512 8.78 -22.57 -10.64
CA LYS A 512 7.65 -23.11 -9.87
C LYS A 512 7.29 -22.27 -8.64
N ILE A 513 8.28 -21.63 -7.99
CA ILE A 513 8.03 -20.73 -6.86
C ILE A 513 7.28 -19.48 -7.34
N TYR A 514 7.72 -18.85 -8.43
CA TYR A 514 7.07 -17.66 -8.98
C TYR A 514 5.67 -17.97 -9.52
N GLU A 515 5.50 -19.11 -10.20
CA GLU A 515 4.18 -19.60 -10.61
C GLU A 515 3.25 -19.72 -9.42
N ARG A 516 3.76 -20.25 -8.29
CA ARG A 516 2.96 -20.42 -7.10
C ARG A 516 2.58 -19.10 -6.43
N PHE A 517 3.50 -18.12 -6.40
CA PHE A 517 3.17 -16.77 -5.94
C PHE A 517 2.10 -16.12 -6.82
N GLU A 518 2.20 -16.24 -8.14
CA GLU A 518 1.20 -15.70 -9.08
C GLU A 518 -0.17 -16.36 -8.86
N GLU A 519 -0.23 -17.69 -8.80
CA GLU A 519 -1.47 -18.44 -8.52
C GLU A 519 -2.13 -18.04 -7.19
N ASN A 520 -1.33 -17.86 -6.14
CA ASN A 520 -1.84 -17.50 -4.83
C ASN A 520 -2.30 -16.04 -4.81
N TRP A 521 -1.54 -15.12 -5.40
CA TRP A 521 -1.92 -13.70 -5.43
C TRP A 521 -3.25 -13.47 -6.16
N LEU A 522 -3.46 -14.14 -7.30
CA LEU A 522 -4.72 -14.03 -8.04
C LEU A 522 -5.93 -14.53 -7.23
N LYS A 523 -5.74 -15.43 -6.27
CA LYS A 523 -6.80 -15.81 -5.31
C LYS A 523 -6.95 -14.77 -4.20
N VAL A 524 -5.84 -14.22 -3.70
CA VAL A 524 -5.81 -13.25 -2.59
C VAL A 524 -6.53 -11.96 -2.96
N ILE A 525 -6.26 -11.44 -4.16
CA ILE A 525 -6.77 -10.13 -4.58
C ILE A 525 -8.28 -10.12 -4.83
N GLY A 526 -8.86 -11.30 -5.02
CA GLY A 526 -10.29 -11.50 -5.16
C GLY A 526 -10.90 -10.78 -6.35
N LYS A 527 -12.12 -10.27 -6.18
CA LYS A 527 -12.92 -9.69 -7.26
C LYS A 527 -12.99 -8.16 -7.12
N PRO A 528 -12.80 -7.38 -8.19
CA PRO A 528 -12.97 -5.94 -8.11
C PRO A 528 -14.43 -5.50 -8.12
N ILE A 529 -14.66 -4.32 -7.55
CA ILE A 529 -15.92 -3.56 -7.60
C ILE A 529 -15.66 -2.16 -8.17
N GLU A 530 -16.67 -1.57 -8.81
CA GLU A 530 -16.59 -0.18 -9.25
C GLU A 530 -16.90 0.77 -8.08
N THR A 531 -16.06 1.80 -7.93
CA THR A 531 -16.26 2.86 -6.93
C THR A 531 -16.21 4.23 -7.62
N PRO A 532 -16.63 5.33 -6.94
CA PRO A 532 -16.41 6.68 -7.46
C PRO A 532 -14.92 7.03 -7.67
N LEU A 533 -14.00 6.27 -7.07
CA LEU A 533 -12.56 6.42 -7.22
C LEU A 533 -11.95 5.45 -8.25
N GLY A 534 -12.79 4.71 -8.97
CA GLY A 534 -12.39 3.70 -9.97
C GLY A 534 -12.53 2.25 -9.46
N PRO A 535 -12.14 1.27 -10.29
CA PRO A 535 -12.06 -0.13 -9.91
C PRO A 535 -11.25 -0.33 -8.62
N ALA A 536 -11.80 -1.06 -7.66
CA ALA A 536 -11.13 -1.43 -6.42
C ALA A 536 -11.25 -2.94 -6.18
N SER A 537 -10.13 -3.63 -5.99
CA SER A 537 -10.10 -5.05 -5.65
C SER A 537 -10.77 -5.31 -4.30
N VAL A 538 -11.51 -6.42 -4.16
CA VAL A 538 -12.02 -6.90 -2.88
C VAL A 538 -11.24 -8.16 -2.51
N PRO A 539 -10.20 -8.04 -1.66
CA PRO A 539 -9.42 -9.20 -1.29
C PRO A 539 -10.23 -10.17 -0.40
N VAL A 540 -9.69 -11.38 -0.29
CA VAL A 540 -10.20 -12.41 0.64
C VAL A 540 -10.00 -11.98 2.09
N SER A 541 -10.70 -12.67 3.01
CA SER A 541 -10.50 -12.46 4.44
C SER A 541 -9.10 -12.90 4.91
N ASP A 542 -8.63 -12.36 6.03
CA ASP A 542 -7.38 -12.81 6.68
C ASP A 542 -7.38 -14.31 6.97
N TYR A 543 -8.54 -14.86 7.37
CA TYR A 543 -8.71 -16.30 7.55
C TYR A 543 -8.44 -17.06 6.26
N GLU A 544 -9.05 -16.68 5.14
CA GLU A 544 -8.83 -17.33 3.86
C GLU A 544 -7.38 -17.17 3.38
N LEU A 545 -6.80 -15.98 3.56
CA LEU A 545 -5.42 -15.71 3.22
C LEU A 545 -4.44 -16.62 3.96
N TRP A 546 -4.54 -16.70 5.29
CA TRP A 546 -3.51 -17.33 6.14
C TRP A 546 -3.80 -18.78 6.53
N GLU A 547 -5.05 -19.22 6.49
CA GLU A 547 -5.45 -20.59 6.85
C GLU A 547 -5.73 -21.45 5.62
N LYS A 548 -6.09 -20.85 4.47
CA LYS A 548 -6.39 -21.60 3.23
C LYS A 548 -5.34 -21.40 2.14
N ILE A 549 -5.02 -20.16 1.77
CA ILE A 549 -4.13 -19.87 0.64
C ILE A 549 -2.67 -20.10 1.04
N TYR A 550 -2.21 -19.39 2.07
CA TYR A 550 -0.88 -19.56 2.67
C TYR A 550 -0.98 -20.38 3.97
N SER A 551 -1.58 -21.57 3.86
CA SER A 551 -1.65 -22.54 4.94
C SER A 551 -0.25 -22.99 5.41
N GLN A 552 -0.17 -23.73 6.52
CA GLN A 552 1.12 -24.25 6.99
C GLN A 552 1.81 -25.11 5.91
N ASP A 553 1.05 -25.99 5.26
CA ASP A 553 1.55 -26.86 4.20
C ASP A 553 2.11 -26.08 3.00
N GLU A 554 1.45 -24.97 2.64
CA GLU A 554 1.93 -24.09 1.57
C GLU A 554 3.26 -23.41 1.96
N ILE A 555 3.35 -22.89 3.19
CA ILE A 555 4.58 -22.28 3.70
C ILE A 555 5.73 -23.29 3.75
N ASP A 556 5.48 -24.51 4.23
CA ASP A 556 6.49 -25.56 4.31
C ASP A 556 6.92 -26.04 2.91
N SER A 557 5.99 -26.12 1.97
CA SER A 557 6.26 -26.42 0.55
C SER A 557 7.16 -25.36 -0.08
N LEU A 558 6.87 -24.08 0.11
CA LEU A 558 7.70 -22.97 -0.38
C LEU A 558 9.09 -22.99 0.26
N ASP A 559 9.18 -23.16 1.59
CA ASP A 559 10.46 -23.21 2.30
C ASP A 559 11.34 -24.36 1.79
N LYS A 560 10.75 -25.54 1.58
CA LYS A 560 11.44 -26.70 1.00
C LYS A 560 11.98 -26.40 -0.39
N ARG A 561 11.20 -25.74 -1.26
CA ARG A 561 11.63 -25.39 -2.63
C ARG A 561 12.76 -24.36 -2.63
N PHE A 562 12.71 -23.36 -1.76
CA PHE A 562 13.84 -22.44 -1.60
C PHE A 562 15.09 -23.17 -1.10
N GLY A 563 14.94 -24.10 -0.14
CA GLY A 563 16.04 -24.95 0.31
C GLY A 563 16.62 -25.84 -0.78
N GLU A 564 15.79 -26.36 -1.69
CA GLU A 564 16.23 -27.09 -2.88
C GLU A 564 16.98 -26.19 -3.87
N ALA A 565 16.45 -24.99 -4.16
CA ALA A 565 17.09 -24.01 -5.04
C ALA A 565 18.48 -23.58 -4.52
N GLU A 566 18.64 -23.43 -3.20
CA GLU A 566 19.95 -23.13 -2.60
C GLU A 566 20.92 -24.32 -2.76
N LYS A 567 20.45 -25.56 -2.64
CA LYS A 567 21.30 -26.75 -2.86
C LYS A 567 21.75 -26.86 -4.32
N LEU A 568 20.83 -26.62 -5.27
CA LEU A 568 21.13 -26.68 -6.70
C LEU A 568 22.15 -25.62 -7.13
N THR A 569 22.16 -24.45 -6.48
CA THR A 569 23.09 -23.36 -6.79
C THR A 569 24.35 -23.35 -5.92
N ALA A 570 24.56 -24.34 -5.05
CA ALA A 570 25.65 -24.34 -4.09
C ALA A 570 27.06 -24.25 -4.72
N SER A 571 27.23 -24.68 -5.97
CA SER A 571 28.49 -24.59 -6.73
C SER A 571 28.75 -23.21 -7.35
N SER A 572 27.77 -22.30 -7.36
CA SER A 572 27.88 -20.96 -7.94
C SER A 572 27.53 -19.91 -6.90
N GLN A 573 28.54 -19.19 -6.41
CA GLN A 573 28.35 -18.15 -5.39
C GLN A 573 27.33 -17.09 -5.85
N GLU A 574 27.40 -16.63 -7.09
CA GLU A 574 26.55 -15.56 -7.61
C GLU A 574 25.08 -15.99 -7.75
N GLU A 575 24.82 -17.20 -8.24
CA GLU A 575 23.47 -17.75 -8.36
C GLU A 575 22.87 -18.05 -6.98
N ASN A 576 23.68 -18.58 -6.05
CA ASN A 576 23.24 -18.86 -4.69
C ASN A 576 22.91 -17.57 -3.91
N GLU A 577 23.71 -16.51 -4.08
CA GLU A 577 23.44 -15.17 -3.53
C GLU A 577 22.07 -14.65 -4.02
N ARG A 578 21.72 -14.85 -5.30
CA ARG A 578 20.41 -14.44 -5.84
C ARG A 578 19.25 -15.27 -5.28
N VAL A 579 19.39 -16.59 -5.14
CA VAL A 579 18.34 -17.44 -4.54
C VAL A 579 18.09 -17.03 -3.08
N ARG A 580 19.15 -16.87 -2.29
CA ARG A 580 19.05 -16.43 -0.88
C ARG A 580 18.43 -15.05 -0.75
N PHE A 581 18.80 -14.13 -1.65
CA PHE A 581 18.19 -12.82 -1.70
C PHE A 581 16.68 -12.89 -1.92
N MET A 582 16.20 -13.75 -2.83
CA MET A 582 14.76 -13.94 -3.04
C MET A 582 14.08 -14.60 -1.84
N ARG A 583 14.72 -15.58 -1.20
CA ARG A 583 14.20 -16.19 0.04
C ARG A 583 14.03 -15.15 1.15
N GLU A 584 15.03 -14.29 1.34
CA GLU A 584 15.03 -13.25 2.38
C GLU A 584 14.05 -12.12 2.08
N ASN A 585 13.89 -11.72 0.82
CA ASN A 585 13.14 -10.51 0.48
C ASN A 585 11.73 -10.78 -0.08
N MET A 586 11.42 -12.02 -0.47
CA MET A 586 10.09 -12.43 -0.92
C MET A 586 9.42 -13.39 0.07
N PHE A 587 10.11 -14.47 0.46
CA PHE A 587 9.50 -15.53 1.26
C PHE A 587 9.49 -15.23 2.76
N LYS A 588 10.58 -14.71 3.32
CA LYS A 588 10.63 -14.37 4.75
C LYS A 588 9.54 -13.36 5.15
N PRO A 589 9.27 -12.26 4.41
CA PRO A 589 8.18 -11.35 4.76
C PRO A 589 6.80 -12.02 4.79
N LEU A 590 6.55 -12.96 3.87
CA LEU A 590 5.32 -13.74 3.83
C LEU A 590 5.20 -14.61 5.09
N LYS A 591 6.29 -15.29 5.47
CA LYS A 591 6.36 -16.11 6.67
C LYS A 591 6.15 -15.27 7.94
N ASP A 592 6.84 -14.14 8.06
CA ASP A 592 6.73 -13.23 9.20
C ASP A 592 5.29 -12.68 9.32
N ALA A 593 4.65 -12.33 8.21
CA ALA A 593 3.27 -11.85 8.18
C ALA A 593 2.28 -12.93 8.66
N ARG A 594 2.48 -14.19 8.26
CA ARG A 594 1.68 -15.31 8.76
C ARG A 594 1.91 -15.57 10.24
N GLU A 595 3.16 -15.56 10.71
CA GLU A 595 3.49 -15.73 12.13
C GLU A 595 2.83 -14.64 12.98
N LEU A 596 2.82 -13.40 12.49
CA LEU A 596 2.10 -12.30 13.13
C LEU A 596 0.59 -12.54 13.15
N TYR A 597 -0.01 -13.01 12.05
CA TYR A 597 -1.43 -13.38 12.05
C TYR A 597 -1.75 -14.47 13.08
N LEU A 598 -0.97 -15.55 13.14
CA LEU A 598 -1.18 -16.63 14.11
C LEU A 598 -1.03 -16.15 15.55
N LYS A 599 -0.04 -15.29 15.81
CA LYS A 599 0.15 -14.65 17.10
C LYS A 599 -1.08 -13.82 17.48
N ASN A 600 -1.54 -12.93 16.58
CA ASN A 600 -2.69 -12.08 16.82
C ASN A 600 -3.96 -12.91 17.06
N LYS A 601 -4.21 -13.94 16.24
CA LYS A 601 -5.36 -14.84 16.40
C LYS A 601 -5.41 -15.45 17.80
N LYS A 602 -4.26 -15.89 18.33
CA LYS A 602 -4.15 -16.41 19.70
C LYS A 602 -4.40 -15.32 20.75
N GLU A 603 -3.86 -14.12 20.56
CA GLU A 603 -4.08 -13.02 21.51
C GLU A 603 -5.54 -12.53 21.51
N ILE A 604 -6.21 -12.54 20.36
CA ILE A 604 -7.63 -12.23 20.21
C ILE A 604 -8.50 -13.27 20.93
N SER A 605 -8.16 -14.56 20.84
CA SER A 605 -8.91 -15.60 21.59
C SER A 605 -8.83 -15.43 23.10
N ASP A 606 -7.77 -14.78 23.60
CA ASP A 606 -7.62 -14.46 25.02
C ASP A 606 -8.32 -13.16 25.43
N LEU A 607 -8.75 -12.32 24.48
CA LEU A 607 -9.43 -11.05 24.75
C LEU A 607 -10.90 -11.32 25.11
N ASN A 608 -11.14 -11.69 26.37
CA ASN A 608 -12.47 -12.04 26.88
C ASN A 608 -12.98 -10.96 27.84
N PHE A 609 -14.28 -10.64 27.73
CA PHE A 609 -15.02 -9.74 28.62
C PHE A 609 -16.15 -10.52 29.30
N TYR A 610 -16.08 -10.68 30.62
CA TYR A 610 -17.02 -11.50 31.36
C TYR A 610 -18.21 -10.67 31.83
N SER A 611 -19.40 -11.08 31.40
CA SER A 611 -20.67 -10.50 31.78
C SER A 611 -21.32 -11.41 32.83
N PRO A 612 -21.39 -11.01 34.12
CA PRO A 612 -22.05 -11.82 35.14
C PRO A 612 -23.57 -11.84 34.94
N SER A 613 -24.19 -12.93 35.37
CA SER A 613 -25.65 -13.05 35.41
C SER A 613 -26.25 -12.27 36.58
N THR A 614 -27.44 -11.70 36.42
CA THR A 614 -28.22 -11.08 37.50
C THR A 614 -29.66 -11.60 37.51
N ASP A 615 -30.19 -11.84 38.71
CA ASP A 615 -31.62 -12.10 38.95
C ASP A 615 -32.34 -10.84 39.49
N ALA A 616 -31.57 -9.81 39.87
CA ALA A 616 -32.13 -8.53 40.33
C ALA A 616 -32.56 -7.67 39.12
N PRO A 617 -33.71 -6.97 39.20
CA PRO A 617 -34.12 -6.04 38.15
C PRO A 617 -33.08 -4.95 37.90
N VAL A 618 -32.85 -4.63 36.64
CA VAL A 618 -31.95 -3.54 36.18
C VAL A 618 -32.81 -2.44 35.57
N SER A 619 -32.64 -1.20 36.02
CA SER A 619 -33.36 -0.04 35.53
C SER A 619 -32.49 0.71 34.52
N VAL A 620 -32.88 0.72 33.25
CA VAL A 620 -32.15 1.46 32.21
C VAL A 620 -32.46 2.95 32.34
N ASP A 621 -31.70 3.67 33.18
CA ASP A 621 -31.90 5.09 33.48
C ASP A 621 -30.62 5.94 33.38
N GLY A 622 -29.47 5.31 33.11
CA GLY A 622 -28.19 5.97 32.92
C GLY A 622 -27.48 6.36 34.22
N THR A 623 -27.82 5.78 35.37
CA THR A 623 -27.21 6.11 36.67
C THR A 623 -26.26 5.07 37.25
N LEU A 624 -26.30 3.82 36.79
CA LEU A 624 -25.42 2.70 37.21
C LEU A 624 -25.32 2.50 38.73
N ASP A 625 -26.43 2.74 39.46
CA ASP A 625 -26.46 2.66 40.91
C ASP A 625 -26.71 1.23 41.44
N GLU A 626 -27.12 0.31 40.57
CA GLU A 626 -27.32 -1.09 40.93
C GLU A 626 -26.02 -1.79 41.33
N LYS A 627 -26.14 -2.63 42.36
CA LYS A 627 -25.00 -3.38 42.94
C LYS A 627 -24.23 -4.19 41.88
N VAL A 628 -24.95 -4.82 40.94
CA VAL A 628 -24.35 -5.66 39.91
C VAL A 628 -23.42 -4.87 38.97
N TRP A 629 -23.69 -3.59 38.69
CA TRP A 629 -22.79 -2.75 37.89
C TRP A 629 -21.45 -2.51 38.58
N ASN A 630 -21.46 -2.36 39.90
CA ASN A 630 -20.25 -2.19 40.69
C ASN A 630 -19.39 -3.46 40.77
N GLU A 631 -20.03 -4.64 40.75
CA GLU A 631 -19.38 -5.95 40.83
C GLU A 631 -18.98 -6.53 39.46
N SER A 632 -19.54 -5.99 38.37
CA SER A 632 -19.23 -6.40 36.99
C SER A 632 -17.79 -6.06 36.56
N GLU A 633 -17.27 -6.82 35.60
CA GLU A 633 -15.98 -6.53 34.99
C GLU A 633 -16.03 -5.18 34.24
N LYS A 634 -14.92 -4.45 34.28
CA LYS A 634 -14.76 -3.15 33.61
C LYS A 634 -13.70 -3.29 32.53
N VAL A 635 -14.05 -2.96 31.29
CA VAL A 635 -13.08 -2.83 30.19
C VAL A 635 -12.95 -1.37 29.78
N PHE A 636 -11.76 -0.98 29.33
CA PHE A 636 -11.45 0.41 29.00
C PHE A 636 -11.22 0.55 27.50
N LEU A 637 -11.82 1.57 26.89
CA LEU A 637 -11.54 1.90 25.49
C LEU A 637 -10.24 2.69 25.38
N ARG A 638 -9.53 2.49 24.27
CA ARG A 638 -8.24 3.14 23.97
C ARG A 638 -8.31 3.92 22.68
N PRO A 639 -7.51 4.99 22.53
CA PRO A 639 -7.44 5.73 21.27
C PRO A 639 -7.14 4.82 20.07
N PHE A 640 -7.91 4.97 19.00
CA PHE A 640 -7.80 4.28 17.73
C PHE A 640 -7.42 5.24 16.60
N GLY A 641 -6.60 4.78 15.64
CA GLY A 641 -6.19 5.55 14.45
C GLY A 641 -4.80 6.19 14.55
N LYS A 642 -4.40 6.91 13.49
CA LYS A 642 -3.01 7.39 13.24
C LYS A 642 -2.41 8.32 14.31
N ASP A 643 -3.23 8.88 15.20
CA ASP A 643 -2.81 9.74 16.30
C ASP A 643 -2.84 9.01 17.66
N SER A 644 -2.86 7.67 17.67
CA SER A 644 -2.62 6.87 18.87
C SER A 644 -1.18 7.09 19.35
N GLY A 645 -1.00 7.76 20.51
CA GLY A 645 0.30 7.95 21.15
C GLY A 645 0.91 9.36 21.10
N LYS A 646 0.20 10.37 20.58
CA LYS A 646 0.62 11.79 20.68
C LYS A 646 -0.19 12.53 21.74
N ASN A 647 0.44 12.94 22.85
CA ASN A 647 0.06 14.02 23.79
C ASN A 647 -1.42 14.18 24.24
N ASP A 648 -2.29 13.20 24.03
CA ASP A 648 -3.68 13.28 24.49
C ASP A 648 -3.79 12.65 25.89
N ARG A 649 -4.34 13.41 26.83
CA ARG A 649 -4.72 12.93 28.17
C ARG A 649 -5.51 11.62 28.03
N ALA A 650 -5.18 10.61 28.83
CA ALA A 650 -5.90 9.34 28.87
C ALA A 650 -7.36 9.54 29.32
N LEU A 651 -8.24 9.91 28.39
CA LEU A 651 -9.68 10.03 28.63
C LEU A 651 -10.24 8.63 28.87
N LYS A 652 -10.82 8.41 30.04
CA LYS A 652 -11.34 7.10 30.42
C LYS A 652 -12.73 6.91 29.81
N THR A 653 -12.89 5.85 29.01
CA THR A 653 -14.21 5.34 28.67
C THR A 653 -14.31 3.92 29.19
N ILE A 654 -15.23 3.70 30.13
CA ILE A 654 -15.40 2.41 30.81
C ILE A 654 -16.63 1.72 30.24
N VAL A 655 -16.49 0.46 29.85
CA VAL A 655 -17.59 -0.41 29.44
C VAL A 655 -17.82 -1.48 30.51
N ARG A 656 -19.08 -1.71 30.84
CA ARG A 656 -19.54 -2.81 31.71
C ARG A 656 -20.62 -3.59 30.96
N ALA A 657 -20.73 -4.89 31.24
CA ALA A 657 -21.81 -5.71 30.72
C ALA A 657 -22.29 -6.70 31.76
N ILE A 658 -23.59 -6.94 31.82
CA ILE A 658 -24.28 -7.91 32.69
C ILE A 658 -25.41 -8.54 31.87
N HIS A 659 -25.92 -9.70 32.27
CA HIS A 659 -27.01 -10.33 31.53
C HIS A 659 -28.02 -11.00 32.47
N ASP A 660 -29.25 -11.15 31.99
CA ASP A 660 -30.25 -12.04 32.57
C ASP A 660 -30.77 -13.01 31.48
N LYS A 661 -31.89 -13.69 31.73
CA LYS A 661 -32.50 -14.63 30.78
C LYS A 661 -33.08 -13.96 29.52
N ASP A 662 -33.43 -12.68 29.60
CA ASP A 662 -34.18 -11.95 28.59
C ASP A 662 -33.32 -10.89 27.89
N ASN A 663 -32.33 -10.30 28.56
CA ASN A 663 -31.58 -9.13 28.11
C ASN A 663 -30.06 -9.25 28.36
N LEU A 664 -29.31 -8.69 27.42
CA LEU A 664 -27.91 -8.31 27.58
C LEU A 664 -27.86 -6.80 27.88
N TYR A 665 -27.33 -6.42 29.03
CA TYR A 665 -27.18 -5.02 29.42
C TYR A 665 -25.73 -4.58 29.23
N ILE A 666 -25.54 -3.37 28.69
CA ILE A 666 -24.23 -2.79 28.38
C ILE A 666 -24.25 -1.33 28.81
N SER A 667 -23.22 -0.91 29.53
CA SER A 667 -23.05 0.50 29.91
C SER A 667 -21.75 1.08 29.35
N PHE A 668 -21.78 2.37 29.03
CA PHE A 668 -20.61 3.18 28.72
C PHE A 668 -20.57 4.38 29.66
N GLU A 669 -19.47 4.53 30.39
CA GLU A 669 -19.16 5.72 31.18
C GLU A 669 -18.04 6.49 30.47
N CYS A 670 -18.41 7.58 29.80
CA CYS A 670 -17.53 8.34 28.92
C CYS A 670 -17.01 9.60 29.64
N GLU A 671 -15.76 9.60 30.11
CA GLU A 671 -15.10 10.82 30.59
C GLU A 671 -15.02 11.86 29.47
N GLU A 672 -15.40 13.09 29.77
CA GLU A 672 -15.37 14.20 28.84
C GLU A 672 -15.16 15.53 29.58
N PRO A 673 -13.94 16.05 29.66
CA PRO A 673 -13.67 17.33 30.31
C PRO A 673 -14.25 18.52 29.53
N GLU A 674 -14.52 18.38 28.23
CA GLU A 674 -15.01 19.44 27.35
C GLU A 674 -16.53 19.31 27.09
N MET A 675 -17.32 18.90 28.09
CA MET A 675 -18.78 18.67 27.97
C MET A 675 -19.54 19.84 27.33
N ALA A 676 -19.07 21.08 27.48
CA ALA A 676 -19.72 22.28 26.95
C ALA A 676 -19.73 22.35 25.41
N ILE A 677 -18.83 21.63 24.73
CA ILE A 677 -18.72 21.63 23.25
C ILE A 677 -19.00 20.24 22.65
N VAL A 678 -19.54 19.33 23.45
CA VAL A 678 -20.12 18.07 22.98
C VAL A 678 -21.42 18.40 22.25
N SER A 679 -21.37 18.35 20.92
CA SER A 679 -22.57 18.53 20.10
C SER A 679 -23.36 17.26 20.04
N SER A 680 -24.48 17.21 20.73
CA SER A 680 -25.41 16.10 20.60
C SER A 680 -26.77 16.67 20.25
N SER A 681 -27.24 16.41 19.03
CA SER A 681 -28.61 16.71 18.63
C SER A 681 -29.44 15.44 18.77
N GLU A 682 -30.71 15.59 19.12
CA GLU A 682 -31.66 14.49 18.97
C GLU A 682 -31.76 14.12 17.49
N ARG A 683 -31.68 12.82 17.20
CA ARG A 683 -31.84 12.26 15.85
C ARG A 683 -33.08 11.40 15.77
N LYS A 684 -33.53 11.20 14.54
CA LYS A 684 -34.55 10.19 14.24
C LYS A 684 -33.94 8.79 14.44
N ALA A 685 -34.80 7.81 14.73
CA ALA A 685 -34.39 6.42 14.72
C ALA A 685 -33.73 6.06 13.39
N ASP A 686 -32.65 5.29 13.47
CA ASP A 686 -31.89 4.77 12.32
C ASP A 686 -31.32 5.83 11.36
N ASP A 687 -31.02 7.02 11.90
CA ASP A 687 -30.28 8.05 11.17
C ASP A 687 -28.86 7.56 10.85
N LYS A 688 -28.63 7.29 9.56
CA LYS A 688 -27.37 6.77 9.02
C LYS A 688 -26.16 7.67 9.28
N GLU A 689 -26.37 8.91 9.71
CA GLU A 689 -25.31 9.88 9.99
C GLU A 689 -25.04 10.03 11.50
N ILE A 690 -25.63 9.20 12.37
CA ILE A 690 -25.41 9.25 13.83
C ILE A 690 -23.94 9.04 14.23
N TRP A 691 -23.16 8.32 13.43
CA TRP A 691 -21.72 8.13 13.66
C TRP A 691 -20.91 9.43 13.61
N LYS A 692 -21.49 10.51 13.05
CA LYS A 692 -20.93 11.87 13.08
C LYS A 692 -21.22 12.64 14.37
N ASP A 693 -21.96 12.03 15.30
CA ASP A 693 -22.17 12.57 16.64
C ASP A 693 -21.17 11.99 17.64
N PRO A 694 -20.96 12.67 18.79
CA PRO A 694 -20.38 12.05 19.97
C PRO A 694 -21.24 10.85 20.35
N SER A 695 -20.70 9.65 20.16
CA SER A 695 -21.46 8.40 20.21
C SER A 695 -20.63 7.25 20.74
N VAL A 696 -21.31 6.22 21.22
CA VAL A 696 -20.76 4.90 21.51
C VAL A 696 -21.36 3.89 20.55
N GLU A 697 -20.57 2.88 20.20
CA GLU A 697 -20.99 1.84 19.27
C GLU A 697 -20.75 0.45 19.86
N VAL A 698 -21.75 -0.41 19.74
CA VAL A 698 -21.71 -1.81 20.15
C VAL A 698 -21.81 -2.70 18.93
N PHE A 699 -20.89 -3.63 18.79
CA PHE A 699 -20.89 -4.64 17.74
C PHE A 699 -21.05 -6.03 18.38
N LEU A 700 -22.06 -6.77 17.94
CA LEU A 700 -22.39 -8.11 18.46
C LEU A 700 -22.38 -9.11 17.31
N ASN A 701 -21.63 -10.22 17.43
CA ASN A 701 -21.69 -11.35 16.50
C ASN A 701 -22.17 -12.61 17.23
N PRO A 702 -23.47 -12.73 17.55
CA PRO A 702 -23.99 -13.75 18.45
C PRO A 702 -23.69 -15.19 18.00
N SER A 703 -23.68 -15.44 16.68
CA SER A 703 -23.38 -16.74 16.07
C SER A 703 -21.92 -17.17 16.19
N GLY A 704 -20.99 -16.25 16.43
CA GLY A 704 -19.56 -16.53 16.46
C GLY A 704 -18.91 -16.82 15.10
N ASP A 705 -19.64 -16.69 14.00
CA ASP A 705 -19.15 -16.99 12.64
C ASP A 705 -18.18 -15.95 12.06
N ARG A 706 -18.02 -14.79 12.73
CA ARG A 706 -17.27 -13.62 12.27
C ARG A 706 -17.65 -13.15 10.85
N LYS A 707 -18.92 -13.31 10.50
CA LYS A 707 -19.53 -12.89 9.22
C LYS A 707 -20.73 -11.98 9.42
N LYS A 708 -21.75 -12.45 10.14
CA LYS A 708 -23.02 -11.72 10.35
C LYS A 708 -23.08 -11.12 11.74
N TYR A 709 -23.25 -9.81 11.84
CA TYR A 709 -23.17 -9.09 13.09
C TYR A 709 -24.18 -7.96 13.15
N TYR A 710 -24.36 -7.40 14.33
CA TYR A 710 -25.33 -6.38 14.64
C TYR A 710 -24.60 -5.19 15.26
N GLN A 711 -24.96 -3.99 14.82
CA GLN A 711 -24.37 -2.75 15.29
C GLN A 711 -25.46 -1.88 15.91
N LEU A 712 -25.16 -1.32 17.08
CA LEU A 712 -25.98 -0.32 17.74
C LEU A 712 -25.13 0.92 17.97
N MET A 713 -25.63 2.09 17.54
CA MET A 713 -24.98 3.38 17.70
C MET A 713 -25.85 4.27 18.59
N ILE A 714 -25.28 4.77 19.69
CA ILE A 714 -25.98 5.60 20.66
C ILE A 714 -25.24 6.92 20.80
N ASN A 715 -25.90 8.04 20.48
CA ASN A 715 -25.30 9.36 20.68
C ASN A 715 -25.49 9.88 22.11
N ALA A 716 -24.76 10.93 22.48
CA ALA A 716 -24.86 11.54 23.81
C ALA A 716 -26.21 12.22 24.11
N SER A 717 -27.18 12.25 23.18
CA SER A 717 -28.57 12.66 23.45
C SER A 717 -29.51 11.47 23.70
N GLY A 718 -29.03 10.23 23.59
CA GLY A 718 -29.84 9.03 23.76
C GLY A 718 -30.56 8.58 22.49
N SER A 719 -30.24 9.14 21.32
CA SER A 719 -30.75 8.62 20.05
C SER A 719 -30.05 7.30 19.72
N LEU A 720 -30.83 6.33 19.24
CA LEU A 720 -30.36 5.01 18.80
C LEU A 720 -30.47 4.88 17.28
N SER A 721 -29.47 4.28 16.67
CA SER A 721 -29.59 3.70 15.34
C SER A 721 -29.01 2.29 15.37
N ASP A 722 -29.70 1.35 14.76
CA ASP A 722 -29.25 -0.02 14.71
C ASP A 722 -29.34 -0.63 13.31
N LEU A 723 -28.51 -1.65 13.07
CA LEU A 723 -28.46 -2.36 11.79
C LEU A 723 -27.90 -3.77 11.98
N SER A 724 -28.25 -4.64 11.05
CA SER A 724 -27.50 -5.88 10.83
C SER A 724 -26.54 -5.71 9.66
N ALA A 725 -25.40 -6.39 9.72
CA ALA A 725 -24.39 -6.34 8.68
C ALA A 725 -23.82 -7.73 8.40
N GLU A 726 -23.39 -7.93 7.16
CA GLU A 726 -22.72 -9.16 6.74
C GLU A 726 -21.41 -8.80 6.01
N LYS A 727 -20.31 -9.41 6.46
CA LYS A 727 -18.97 -9.28 5.88
C LYS A 727 -18.68 -10.45 4.95
N VAL A 728 -18.35 -10.14 3.69
CA VAL A 728 -17.97 -11.12 2.65
C VAL A 728 -16.65 -10.64 2.03
N GLY A 729 -15.54 -11.33 2.34
CA GLY A 729 -14.19 -10.85 2.02
C GLY A 729 -13.92 -9.51 2.71
N ALA A 730 -13.38 -8.55 1.98
CA ALA A 730 -13.23 -7.16 2.45
C ALA A 730 -14.48 -6.27 2.29
N SER A 731 -15.56 -6.76 1.65
CA SER A 731 -16.80 -6.02 1.47
C SER A 731 -17.76 -6.21 2.64
N GLN A 732 -18.55 -5.17 2.93
CA GLN A 732 -19.57 -5.19 3.97
C GLN A 732 -20.92 -4.73 3.37
N THR A 733 -21.99 -5.43 3.73
CA THR A 733 -23.37 -5.02 3.43
C THR A 733 -24.08 -4.64 4.72
N HIS A 734 -24.97 -3.63 4.66
CA HIS A 734 -25.77 -3.17 5.80
C HIS A 734 -27.25 -3.30 5.51
N ASP A 735 -27.99 -3.87 6.47
CA ASP A 735 -29.44 -3.91 6.51
C ASP A 735 -29.95 -3.11 7.70
N TRP A 736 -30.43 -1.91 7.40
CA TRP A 736 -31.03 -0.95 8.34
C TRP A 736 -32.49 -1.25 8.66
N ALA A 737 -33.07 -2.33 8.12
CA ALA A 737 -34.43 -2.75 8.47
C ALA A 737 -34.46 -3.68 9.69
N TRP A 738 -33.32 -4.26 10.08
CA TRP A 738 -33.20 -4.98 11.34
C TRP A 738 -33.37 -4.01 12.50
N ASN A 739 -34.07 -4.44 13.56
CA ASN A 739 -34.33 -3.65 14.75
C ASN A 739 -33.88 -4.44 15.98
N SER A 740 -33.05 -3.84 16.83
CA SER A 740 -32.53 -4.49 18.03
C SER A 740 -33.58 -4.67 19.13
N GLY A 741 -34.63 -3.85 19.14
CA GLY A 741 -35.56 -3.70 20.25
C GLY A 741 -34.90 -3.17 21.52
N ALA A 742 -33.72 -2.56 21.42
CA ALA A 742 -32.97 -2.11 22.58
C ALA A 742 -33.63 -0.93 23.28
N THR A 743 -33.58 -0.94 24.61
CA THR A 743 -33.92 0.23 25.44
C THR A 743 -32.64 0.96 25.80
N VAL A 744 -32.63 2.29 25.68
CA VAL A 744 -31.45 3.13 25.89
C VAL A 744 -31.79 4.30 26.80
N ALA A 745 -30.93 4.57 27.78
CA ALA A 745 -30.96 5.80 28.58
C ALA A 745 -29.58 6.46 28.59
N VAL A 746 -29.57 7.80 28.52
CA VAL A 746 -28.33 8.58 28.57
C VAL A 746 -28.43 9.67 29.62
N LYS A 747 -27.41 9.76 30.48
CA LYS A 747 -27.28 10.82 31.49
C LYS A 747 -26.01 11.62 31.30
N LYS A 748 -26.13 12.94 31.23
CA LYS A 748 -24.99 13.87 31.16
C LYS A 748 -24.63 14.37 32.57
N ASN A 749 -23.36 14.26 32.91
CA ASN A 749 -22.76 14.77 34.15
C ASN A 749 -21.79 15.92 33.84
N LYS A 750 -21.25 16.59 34.86
CA LYS A 750 -20.37 17.75 34.70
C LYS A 750 -19.09 17.47 33.88
N GLY A 751 -18.57 16.25 33.93
CA GLY A 751 -17.33 15.85 33.24
C GLY A 751 -17.39 14.47 32.60
N SER A 752 -18.60 13.94 32.39
CA SER A 752 -18.83 12.66 31.74
C SER A 752 -20.25 12.57 31.21
N TRP A 753 -20.51 11.56 30.40
CA TRP A 753 -21.87 11.12 30.09
C TRP A 753 -21.92 9.59 30.12
N ILE A 754 -23.07 9.06 30.52
CA ILE A 754 -23.31 7.63 30.69
C ILE A 754 -24.36 7.22 29.68
N ALA A 755 -24.13 6.13 28.96
CA ALA A 755 -25.14 5.42 28.18
C ALA A 755 -25.37 4.04 28.79
N GLU A 756 -26.63 3.68 28.97
CA GLU A 756 -27.06 2.37 29.45
C GLU A 756 -28.01 1.76 28.43
N ILE A 757 -27.77 0.50 28.08
CA ILE A 757 -28.40 -0.17 26.93
C ILE A 757 -28.87 -1.55 27.41
N ALA A 758 -30.14 -1.88 27.21
CA ALA A 758 -30.65 -3.24 27.34
C ALA A 758 -31.03 -3.78 25.97
N VAL A 759 -30.38 -4.87 25.54
CA VAL A 759 -30.62 -5.54 24.26
C VAL A 759 -31.37 -6.86 24.51
N PRO A 760 -32.61 -7.02 24.01
CA PRO A 760 -33.34 -8.28 24.13
C PRO A 760 -32.62 -9.44 23.43
N ILE A 761 -32.29 -10.50 24.16
CA ILE A 761 -31.57 -11.67 23.64
C ILE A 761 -32.33 -12.34 22.49
N LYS A 762 -33.66 -12.35 22.54
CA LYS A 762 -34.54 -12.89 21.48
C LYS A 762 -34.33 -12.22 20.12
N ASN A 763 -33.81 -10.99 20.09
CA ASN A 763 -33.55 -10.22 18.87
C ASN A 763 -32.11 -10.38 18.36
N LEU A 764 -31.33 -11.29 18.98
CA LEU A 764 -29.96 -11.63 18.58
C LEU A 764 -29.90 -13.07 18.01
N PRO A 765 -30.23 -13.27 16.72
CA PRO A 765 -30.19 -14.58 16.09
C PRO A 765 -28.82 -15.25 16.22
N GLY A 766 -28.83 -16.53 16.58
CA GLY A 766 -27.60 -17.31 16.76
C GLY A 766 -26.91 -17.10 18.11
N PHE A 767 -27.56 -16.45 19.09
CA PHE A 767 -27.00 -16.23 20.43
C PHE A 767 -26.37 -17.48 21.04
N ASN A 768 -25.06 -17.40 21.28
CA ASN A 768 -24.31 -18.44 21.96
C ASN A 768 -24.28 -18.20 23.48
N PRO A 769 -24.83 -19.12 24.31
CA PRO A 769 -24.84 -18.98 25.76
C PRO A 769 -23.46 -19.07 26.42
N ASP A 770 -22.43 -19.59 25.72
CA ASP A 770 -21.04 -19.59 26.21
C ASP A 770 -20.32 -18.24 25.94
N GLY A 771 -20.98 -17.36 25.18
CA GLY A 771 -20.44 -16.08 24.73
C GLY A 771 -19.99 -16.07 23.27
N PHE A 772 -19.69 -14.88 22.76
CA PHE A 772 -19.50 -14.64 21.33
C PHE A 772 -18.65 -13.37 21.05
N PRO A 773 -18.14 -13.17 19.82
CA PRO A 773 -17.33 -12.01 19.48
C PRO A 773 -18.10 -10.68 19.61
N VAL A 774 -17.48 -9.69 20.25
CA VAL A 774 -18.03 -8.34 20.42
C VAL A 774 -16.95 -7.28 20.21
N ASN A 775 -17.38 -6.05 19.93
CA ASN A 775 -16.51 -4.88 19.99
C ASN A 775 -17.26 -3.66 20.54
N PHE A 776 -16.55 -2.80 21.26
CA PHE A 776 -17.10 -1.59 21.88
C PHE A 776 -16.26 -0.39 21.48
N ASN A 777 -16.89 0.68 21.05
CA ASN A 777 -16.20 1.84 20.50
C ASN A 777 -16.82 3.15 20.96
N ARG A 778 -16.06 4.24 20.85
CA ARG A 778 -16.54 5.61 21.06
C ARG A 778 -16.03 6.53 19.96
N ASN A 779 -16.93 7.29 19.37
CA ASN A 779 -16.61 8.47 18.57
C ASN A 779 -16.64 9.69 19.48
N ARG A 780 -15.49 10.29 19.76
CA ARG A 780 -15.40 11.58 20.45
C ARG A 780 -15.37 12.67 19.40
N ILE A 781 -16.47 13.42 19.31
CA ILE A 781 -16.61 14.53 18.37
C ILE A 781 -16.86 15.81 19.16
N LEU A 782 -16.10 16.87 18.89
CA LEU A 782 -16.28 18.17 19.53
C LEU A 782 -16.42 19.27 18.48
N LEU A 783 -17.37 20.17 18.66
CA LEU A 783 -17.50 21.33 17.79
C LEU A 783 -16.45 22.38 18.16
N LYS A 784 -15.44 22.55 17.31
CA LYS A 784 -14.48 23.65 17.44
C LYS A 784 -14.73 24.69 16.34
N LYS A 785 -14.33 25.93 16.60
CA LYS A 785 -14.51 27.05 15.65
C LYS A 785 -13.81 26.81 14.30
N ASP A 786 -12.73 26.03 14.29
CA ASP A 786 -11.92 25.76 13.10
C ASP A 786 -12.24 24.41 12.42
N GLY A 787 -13.37 23.79 12.79
CA GLY A 787 -13.81 22.47 12.29
C GLY A 787 -13.91 21.42 13.41
N ASP A 788 -14.69 20.38 13.16
CA ASP A 788 -14.96 19.33 14.16
C ASP A 788 -13.68 18.56 14.53
N TYR A 789 -13.46 18.39 15.83
CA TYR A 789 -12.38 17.54 16.33
C TYR A 789 -12.91 16.12 16.52
N VAL A 790 -12.31 15.14 15.84
CA VAL A 790 -12.70 13.73 15.89
C VAL A 790 -11.59 12.88 16.48
N LYS A 791 -11.90 12.09 17.52
CA LYS A 791 -11.02 11.07 18.08
C LYS A 791 -11.80 9.78 18.30
N LEU A 792 -11.23 8.66 17.86
CA LEU A 792 -11.85 7.35 17.94
C LEU A 792 -11.28 6.55 19.10
N PHE A 793 -12.10 5.73 19.76
CA PHE A 793 -11.66 4.80 20.79
C PHE A 793 -12.26 3.41 20.59
N THR A 794 -11.52 2.36 20.93
CA THR A 794 -11.93 0.95 20.78
C THR A 794 -11.49 0.10 21.97
N TRP A 795 -12.23 -0.97 22.25
CA TRP A 795 -11.84 -2.01 23.20
C TRP A 795 -10.77 -2.94 22.64
N SER A 796 -10.86 -3.32 21.35
CA SER A 796 -9.91 -4.24 20.74
C SER A 796 -8.65 -3.52 20.23
N PRO A 797 -7.45 -3.87 20.73
CA PRO A 797 -6.20 -3.29 20.26
C PRO A 797 -5.75 -3.86 18.89
N PHE A 798 -6.48 -4.83 18.33
CA PHE A 798 -6.09 -5.55 17.12
C PHE A 798 -6.68 -4.96 15.84
N LEU A 799 -7.62 -4.00 15.96
CA LEU A 799 -8.18 -3.30 14.81
C LEU A 799 -7.11 -2.46 14.09
N ARG A 800 -7.16 -2.41 12.76
CA ARG A 800 -6.16 -1.70 11.92
C ARG A 800 -6.76 -0.60 11.06
N HIS A 801 -7.92 -0.86 10.48
CA HIS A 801 -8.58 -0.06 9.43
C HIS A 801 -9.88 0.57 9.94
N GLY A 802 -10.66 -0.14 10.76
CA GLY A 802 -11.92 0.38 11.28
C GLY A 802 -12.62 -0.54 12.29
N PHE A 803 -13.76 -0.08 12.81
CA PHE A 803 -14.51 -0.80 13.85
C PHE A 803 -15.17 -2.11 13.38
N HIS A 804 -15.17 -2.38 12.07
CA HIS A 804 -15.87 -3.48 11.41
C HIS A 804 -14.96 -4.70 11.10
N GLU A 805 -13.81 -4.83 11.76
CA GLU A 805 -12.88 -5.97 11.59
C GLU A 805 -13.24 -7.13 12.52
N LEU A 806 -14.27 -7.90 12.17
CA LEU A 806 -14.79 -8.98 13.01
C LEU A 806 -13.72 -9.98 13.44
N GLU A 807 -12.75 -10.29 12.58
CA GLU A 807 -11.58 -11.13 12.86
C GLU A 807 -10.76 -10.66 14.08
N ASN A 808 -10.79 -9.36 14.36
CA ASN A 808 -10.03 -8.70 15.41
C ASN A 808 -10.87 -8.41 16.67
N PHE A 809 -12.11 -8.92 16.75
CA PHE A 809 -12.97 -8.75 17.92
C PHE A 809 -12.58 -9.70 19.06
N GLY A 810 -12.57 -9.17 20.29
CA GLY A 810 -12.59 -9.98 21.50
C GLY A 810 -13.95 -10.67 21.68
N SER A 811 -14.13 -11.46 22.72
CA SER A 811 -15.40 -12.16 23.00
C SER A 811 -16.01 -11.74 24.32
N ILE A 812 -17.32 -11.55 24.36
CA ILE A 812 -18.07 -11.53 25.62
C ILE A 812 -18.25 -12.97 26.09
N ARG A 813 -18.24 -13.21 27.41
CA ARG A 813 -18.42 -14.51 28.04
C ARG A 813 -19.47 -14.41 29.14
N PHE A 814 -20.43 -15.34 29.16
CA PHE A 814 -21.52 -15.36 30.15
C PHE A 814 -21.26 -16.33 31.32
N GLN A 815 -20.28 -17.20 31.17
CA GLN A 815 -19.82 -18.07 32.26
C GLN A 815 -19.12 -17.27 33.36
N LYS A 816 -19.17 -17.79 34.59
CA LYS A 816 -18.39 -17.23 35.71
C LYS A 816 -16.91 -17.23 35.34
N LYS A 817 -16.26 -16.07 35.49
CA LYS A 817 -14.81 -15.94 35.32
C LYS A 817 -14.11 -16.90 36.27
N ASN A 818 -13.51 -17.95 35.73
CA ASN A 818 -12.64 -18.86 36.46
C ASN A 818 -11.21 -18.48 36.09
N ASP A 819 -10.66 -17.46 36.76
CA ASP A 819 -9.40 -16.88 36.31
C ASP A 819 -8.18 -17.72 36.69
N GLY A 820 -8.31 -18.63 37.68
CA GLY A 820 -7.23 -19.52 38.14
C GLY A 820 -5.93 -18.78 38.47
N ASN A 821 -6.02 -17.45 38.60
CA ASN A 821 -4.88 -16.57 38.52
C ASN A 821 -4.30 -16.40 39.92
N ILE A 822 -3.10 -16.91 40.12
CA ILE A 822 -2.45 -16.85 41.43
C ILE A 822 -1.80 -15.49 41.69
N VAL A 823 -1.72 -14.60 40.68
CA VAL A 823 -1.23 -13.23 40.83
C VAL A 823 -2.38 -12.32 41.28
N ASN A 824 -2.22 -11.71 42.45
CA ASN A 824 -3.16 -10.76 43.03
C ASN A 824 -2.86 -9.33 42.51
N ASN A 825 -3.89 -8.54 42.18
CA ASN A 825 -3.73 -7.15 41.74
C ASN A 825 -2.73 -7.01 40.57
N GLY A 826 -2.85 -7.88 39.55
CA GLY A 826 -2.02 -7.85 38.35
C GLY A 826 -2.34 -6.70 37.39
N ASP A 827 -3.50 -6.07 37.57
CA ASP A 827 -4.00 -4.86 36.91
C ASP A 827 -3.63 -3.56 37.65
N PHE A 828 -2.93 -3.68 38.80
CA PHE A 828 -2.42 -2.57 39.60
C PHE A 828 -3.46 -1.51 40.01
N THR A 829 -4.72 -1.91 40.19
CA THR A 829 -5.80 -0.98 40.56
C THR A 829 -5.83 -0.65 42.05
N ALA A 830 -5.28 -1.51 42.90
CA ALA A 830 -5.22 -1.32 44.34
C ALA A 830 -4.50 -0.03 44.76
N GLU A 831 -4.85 0.48 45.94
CA GLU A 831 -4.19 1.63 46.54
C GLU A 831 -2.74 1.32 46.92
N VAL A 832 -1.87 2.33 46.76
CA VAL A 832 -0.48 2.27 47.22
C VAL A 832 -0.42 2.69 48.69
N LYS A 833 0.11 1.82 49.55
CA LYS A 833 0.34 2.09 50.98
C LYS A 833 1.80 1.80 51.32
N ASP A 834 2.54 2.84 51.70
CA ASP A 834 4.00 2.80 51.88
C ASP A 834 4.71 2.22 50.65
N ARG A 835 5.36 1.06 50.75
CA ARG A 835 6.01 0.39 49.62
C ARG A 835 5.15 -0.65 48.90
N TYR A 836 3.87 -0.78 49.24
CA TYR A 836 3.00 -1.86 48.75
C TYR A 836 1.90 -1.35 47.82
N ALA A 837 1.71 -2.03 46.68
CA ALA A 837 0.57 -1.87 45.77
C ALA A 837 -0.28 -3.15 45.81
N GLY A 838 -1.24 -3.21 46.73
CA GLY A 838 -1.88 -4.47 47.10
C GLY A 838 -0.85 -5.45 47.70
N LYS A 839 -0.73 -6.66 47.14
CA LYS A 839 0.27 -7.67 47.55
C LYS A 839 1.64 -7.51 46.88
N TRP A 840 1.81 -6.56 45.96
CA TRP A 840 3.10 -6.25 45.37
C TRP A 840 3.94 -5.39 46.31
N ALA A 841 5.16 -5.83 46.62
CA ALA A 841 6.12 -5.12 47.44
C ALA A 841 7.20 -4.47 46.56
N GLY A 842 7.30 -3.15 46.61
CA GLY A 842 8.40 -2.38 46.07
C GLY A 842 9.70 -2.53 46.89
N PRO A 843 10.83 -2.04 46.35
CA PRO A 843 12.11 -2.06 47.04
C PRO A 843 12.04 -1.28 48.36
N GLN A 844 12.88 -1.65 49.34
CA GLN A 844 12.99 -0.82 50.54
C GLN A 844 13.67 0.51 50.18
N LYS A 845 13.41 1.58 50.94
CA LYS A 845 14.00 2.90 50.68
C LYS A 845 15.53 2.87 50.57
N ASN A 846 16.19 2.01 51.35
CA ASN A 846 17.66 1.87 51.35
C ASN A 846 18.20 1.06 50.15
N ASP A 847 17.34 0.33 49.44
CA ASP A 847 17.71 -0.47 48.26
C ASP A 847 17.64 0.35 46.96
N ILE A 848 16.94 1.49 46.97
CA ILE A 848 16.79 2.39 45.83
C ILE A 848 18.06 3.22 45.65
N LYS A 849 18.71 3.11 44.49
CA LYS A 849 19.95 3.84 44.16
C LYS A 849 19.80 4.59 42.84
N ASN A 850 20.69 5.54 42.54
CA ASN A 850 20.82 6.16 41.22
C ASN A 850 19.50 6.69 40.59
N GLY A 851 18.60 7.23 41.41
CA GLY A 851 17.31 7.77 40.95
C GLY A 851 16.29 6.73 40.48
N GLU A 852 16.51 5.45 40.79
CA GLU A 852 15.54 4.37 40.58
C GLU A 852 14.19 4.72 41.23
N SER A 853 13.10 4.40 40.55
CA SER A 853 11.76 4.66 41.08
C SER A 853 10.74 3.69 40.51
N TRP A 854 9.61 3.60 41.21
CA TRP A 854 8.42 2.91 40.73
C TRP A 854 7.19 3.70 41.13
N ALA A 855 6.12 3.60 40.35
CA ALA A 855 4.84 4.22 40.65
C ALA A 855 3.71 3.40 40.04
N ILE A 856 2.51 3.53 40.61
CA ILE A 856 1.29 3.16 39.91
C ILE A 856 0.79 4.42 39.20
N VAL A 857 0.72 4.36 37.87
CA VAL A 857 0.41 5.50 37.01
C VAL A 857 -0.97 5.31 36.36
N SER A 858 -1.58 6.40 35.90
CA SER A 858 -2.96 6.38 35.35
C SER A 858 -3.11 7.10 34.01
N ASP A 859 -2.01 7.67 33.52
CA ASP A 859 -1.83 8.24 32.19
C ASP A 859 -1.39 7.20 31.16
N GLU A 860 -0.83 6.06 31.60
CA GLU A 860 -0.37 4.98 30.73
C GLU A 860 -0.86 3.62 31.28
N PHE A 861 -1.79 2.94 30.58
CA PHE A 861 -2.34 1.65 31.03
C PHE A 861 -3.00 0.84 29.91
N ILE A 862 -3.25 -0.45 30.21
CA ILE A 862 -3.94 -1.44 29.38
C ILE A 862 -5.26 -1.85 30.01
N ASN A 863 -5.27 -2.19 31.30
CA ASN A 863 -6.44 -2.64 32.04
C ASN A 863 -6.64 -1.80 33.31
N GLY A 864 -7.83 -1.82 33.90
CA GLY A 864 -8.07 -1.24 35.24
C GLY A 864 -7.93 0.29 35.38
N GLY A 865 -7.49 1.02 34.35
CA GLY A 865 -7.23 2.46 34.42
C GLY A 865 -5.92 2.84 35.12
N LYS A 866 -5.05 1.86 35.40
CA LYS A 866 -3.75 2.04 36.05
C LYS A 866 -2.74 1.01 35.54
N SER A 867 -1.44 1.31 35.63
CA SER A 867 -0.39 0.31 35.41
C SER A 867 0.78 0.53 36.37
N LEU A 868 1.65 -0.49 36.50
CA LEU A 868 2.93 -0.32 37.17
C LEU A 868 3.91 0.36 36.22
N MET A 869 4.63 1.38 36.67
CA MET A 869 5.80 1.96 36.03
C MET A 869 7.05 1.68 36.87
N LEU A 870 8.13 1.24 36.23
CA LEU A 870 9.48 1.11 36.76
C LEU A 870 10.41 2.05 35.99
N LYS A 871 11.30 2.76 36.66
CA LYS A 871 12.22 3.71 36.02
C LYS A 871 13.62 3.63 36.61
N CYS A 872 14.61 3.53 35.73
CA CYS A 872 16.05 3.65 36.02
C CYS A 872 16.64 4.77 35.16
N PRO A 873 16.88 5.98 35.68
CA PRO A 873 17.45 7.09 34.91
C PRO A 873 18.88 6.80 34.43
N GLU A 874 19.66 6.11 35.26
CA GLU A 874 21.02 5.64 34.99
C GLU A 874 21.11 4.12 35.17
N LYS A 875 22.32 3.57 35.22
CA LYS A 875 22.53 2.14 35.50
C LYS A 875 21.93 1.77 36.85
N GLY A 876 20.90 0.94 36.82
CA GLY A 876 20.18 0.53 38.02
C GLY A 876 19.49 -0.82 37.90
N SER A 877 18.88 -1.23 39.02
CA SER A 877 18.05 -2.43 39.12
C SER A 877 16.86 -2.19 40.05
N VAL A 878 15.68 -1.94 39.50
CA VAL A 878 14.44 -1.78 40.27
C VAL A 878 13.47 -2.93 39.99
N CYS A 879 12.76 -3.42 41.01
CA CYS A 879 11.74 -4.44 40.84
C CYS A 879 10.60 -4.34 41.85
N LEU A 880 9.42 -4.83 41.46
CA LEU A 880 8.32 -5.14 42.37
C LEU A 880 8.20 -6.65 42.50
N THR A 881 8.06 -7.13 43.74
CA THR A 881 7.95 -8.56 44.06
C THR A 881 6.57 -8.90 44.61
N GLN A 882 5.96 -9.99 44.18
CA GLN A 882 4.80 -10.59 44.84
C GLN A 882 5.10 -12.04 45.19
N TYR A 883 4.85 -12.42 46.44
CA TYR A 883 4.93 -13.81 46.89
C TYR A 883 3.64 -14.55 46.55
N LEU A 884 3.77 -15.80 46.10
CA LEU A 884 2.69 -16.59 45.50
C LEU A 884 2.47 -17.90 46.27
N PRO A 885 1.85 -17.87 47.47
CA PRO A 885 1.64 -19.06 48.30
C PRO A 885 0.78 -20.14 47.65
N GLU A 886 0.01 -19.78 46.62
CA GLU A 886 -0.85 -20.68 45.85
C GLU A 886 -0.10 -21.44 44.73
N MET A 887 1.17 -21.10 44.48
CA MET A 887 2.00 -21.79 43.49
C MET A 887 2.33 -23.22 43.97
N LYS A 888 2.08 -24.21 43.10
CA LYS A 888 2.25 -25.64 43.40
C LYS A 888 3.52 -26.19 42.76
N ALA A 889 4.12 -27.20 43.39
CA ALA A 889 5.27 -27.92 42.84
C ALA A 889 4.88 -28.73 41.59
N ASN A 890 5.86 -28.95 40.70
CA ASN A 890 5.73 -29.80 39.50
C ASN A 890 4.50 -29.51 38.61
N THR A 891 4.03 -28.26 38.58
CA THR A 891 2.80 -27.84 37.89
C THR A 891 3.16 -26.94 36.71
N GLU A 892 2.53 -27.14 35.55
CA GLU A 892 2.67 -26.24 34.40
C GLU A 892 1.75 -25.02 34.56
N TYR A 893 2.30 -23.84 34.31
CA TYR A 893 1.64 -22.55 34.39
C TYR A 893 1.86 -21.75 33.12
N LEU A 894 0.90 -20.87 32.82
CA LEU A 894 1.02 -19.82 31.82
C LEU A 894 1.15 -18.47 32.51
N LEU A 895 2.31 -17.82 32.34
CA LEU A 895 2.53 -16.42 32.69
C LEU A 895 2.05 -15.55 31.52
N THR A 896 1.18 -14.57 31.76
CA THR A 896 0.89 -13.50 30.80
C THR A 896 1.01 -12.12 31.43
N PHE A 897 1.44 -11.12 30.66
CA PHE A 897 1.47 -9.72 31.09
C PHE A 897 1.55 -8.80 29.87
N PHE A 898 1.09 -7.57 29.99
CA PHE A 898 1.40 -6.51 29.03
C PHE A 898 2.67 -5.77 29.45
N LEU A 899 3.48 -5.40 28.46
CA LEU A 899 4.71 -4.64 28.65
C LEU A 899 4.79 -3.48 27.65
N LYS A 900 5.15 -2.30 28.13
CA LYS A 900 5.69 -1.18 27.32
C LYS A 900 7.08 -0.83 27.84
N THR A 901 8.00 -0.44 26.96
CA THR A 901 9.32 0.07 27.34
C THR A 901 9.69 1.31 26.56
N GLU A 902 10.44 2.21 27.20
CA GLU A 902 11.01 3.42 26.60
C GLU A 902 12.48 3.56 27.00
N ASP A 903 13.34 3.83 26.02
CA ASP A 903 14.77 4.08 26.19
C ASP A 903 15.53 3.05 27.02
N VAL A 904 15.13 1.77 26.92
CA VAL A 904 15.82 0.69 27.65
C VAL A 904 17.16 0.38 26.99
N VAL A 905 18.24 0.76 27.66
CA VAL A 905 19.62 0.52 27.19
C VAL A 905 20.32 -0.44 28.16
N PRO A 906 20.76 -1.63 27.68
CA PRO A 906 21.51 -2.57 28.51
C PRO A 906 22.91 -2.02 28.82
N LEU A 907 23.37 -2.13 30.08
CA LEU A 907 24.66 -1.56 30.52
C LEU A 907 25.65 -2.60 31.08
N GLU A 908 25.34 -3.89 30.96
CA GLU A 908 26.25 -5.02 31.24
C GLU A 908 26.13 -6.13 30.19
N ARG A 909 27.17 -6.97 30.07
CA ARG A 909 27.13 -8.21 29.29
C ARG A 909 26.37 -9.29 30.06
N GLY A 910 25.32 -9.85 29.47
CA GLY A 910 24.49 -10.89 30.07
C GLY A 910 23.11 -10.38 30.44
N ALA A 911 22.64 -10.69 31.65
CA ALA A 911 21.28 -10.38 32.10
C ALA A 911 21.13 -8.87 32.39
N SER A 912 20.70 -8.13 31.36
CA SER A 912 20.66 -6.67 31.31
C SER A 912 19.48 -6.22 30.43
N GLY A 913 18.53 -5.48 31.00
CA GLY A 913 17.28 -5.08 30.35
C GLY A 913 16.05 -5.28 31.23
N VAL A 914 14.85 -5.33 30.63
CA VAL A 914 13.59 -5.55 31.33
C VAL A 914 13.20 -7.03 31.28
N CYS A 915 12.73 -7.59 32.40
CA CYS A 915 12.29 -8.99 32.48
C CYS A 915 11.22 -9.21 33.55
N VAL A 916 10.58 -10.38 33.47
CA VAL A 916 9.81 -10.99 34.56
C VAL A 916 10.58 -12.19 35.09
N ASN A 917 10.75 -12.26 36.40
CA ASN A 917 11.43 -13.36 37.07
C ASN A 917 10.45 -14.12 37.95
N ILE A 918 10.41 -15.44 37.82
CA ILE A 918 9.65 -16.33 38.70
C ILE A 918 10.63 -17.23 39.44
N ASN A 919 10.40 -17.44 40.73
CA ASN A 919 11.19 -18.35 41.54
C ASN A 919 10.25 -19.18 42.42
N TYR A 920 10.34 -20.49 42.34
CA TYR A 920 9.70 -21.42 43.29
C TYR A 920 10.76 -22.19 44.10
N ASP A 921 11.85 -22.55 43.42
CA ASP A 921 13.11 -23.10 43.96
C ASP A 921 14.27 -22.92 42.96
N LYS A 922 13.93 -22.65 41.69
CA LYS A 922 14.83 -22.24 40.63
C LYS A 922 14.37 -20.92 40.04
N ASN A 923 15.32 -20.04 39.69
CA ASN A 923 15.01 -18.82 38.95
C ASN A 923 14.69 -19.13 37.49
N LEU A 924 13.54 -18.64 37.05
CA LEU A 924 13.09 -18.61 35.66
C LEU A 924 12.98 -17.15 35.22
N TRP A 925 13.44 -16.85 34.00
CA TRP A 925 13.54 -15.49 33.48
C TRP A 925 12.79 -15.40 32.15
N PHE A 926 11.91 -14.41 32.04
CA PHE A 926 11.01 -14.24 30.91
C PHE A 926 11.10 -12.81 30.36
N PRO A 927 11.42 -12.67 29.06
CA PRO A 927 12.05 -13.65 28.18
C PRO A 927 13.48 -14.00 28.64
N ALA A 928 14.06 -15.07 28.09
CA ALA A 928 15.46 -15.42 28.35
C ALA A 928 16.44 -14.32 27.88
N ASN A 929 16.13 -13.67 26.76
CA ASN A 929 16.82 -12.47 26.28
C ASN A 929 15.98 -11.24 26.66
N PHE A 930 16.47 -10.45 27.61
CA PHE A 930 15.70 -9.38 28.23
C PHE A 930 15.28 -8.31 27.21
N TYR A 931 14.16 -7.64 27.46
CA TYR A 931 13.70 -6.57 26.57
C TYR A 931 14.65 -5.38 26.62
N THR A 932 14.91 -4.82 25.44
CA THR A 932 15.74 -3.63 25.22
C THR A 932 15.09 -2.74 24.17
N GLY A 933 15.48 -1.46 24.10
CA GLY A 933 14.89 -0.48 23.22
C GLY A 933 13.48 -0.05 23.62
N ALA A 934 12.76 0.52 22.66
CA ALA A 934 11.37 0.94 22.82
C ALA A 934 10.42 -0.15 22.31
N VAL A 935 9.48 -0.55 23.16
CA VAL A 935 8.45 -1.54 22.84
C VAL A 935 7.10 -0.90 23.14
N PRO A 936 6.21 -0.72 22.15
CA PRO A 936 4.84 -0.30 22.44
C PRO A 936 4.14 -1.37 23.28
N TRP A 937 3.03 -1.02 23.94
CA TRP A 937 2.26 -1.99 24.72
C TRP A 937 2.01 -3.29 23.96
N THR A 938 2.64 -4.37 24.45
CA THR A 938 2.61 -5.68 23.81
C THR A 938 2.28 -6.73 24.87
N LYS A 939 1.33 -7.61 24.58
CA LYS A 939 1.03 -8.76 25.43
C LYS A 939 2.15 -9.81 25.30
N GLN A 940 2.54 -10.39 26.41
CA GLN A 940 3.57 -11.40 26.52
C GLN A 940 2.98 -12.64 27.17
N GLY A 941 3.42 -13.82 26.75
CA GLY A 941 2.92 -15.10 27.24
C GLY A 941 4.02 -16.16 27.26
N PHE A 942 4.22 -16.80 28.41
CA PHE A 942 5.25 -17.82 28.61
C PHE A 942 4.72 -19.00 29.40
N LYS A 943 4.83 -20.21 28.85
CA LYS A 943 4.63 -21.44 29.63
C LYS A 943 5.86 -21.72 30.47
N PHE A 944 5.64 -22.17 31.70
CA PHE A 944 6.72 -22.65 32.56
C PHE A 944 6.24 -23.75 33.50
N LYS A 945 7.16 -24.60 33.94
CA LYS A 945 6.89 -25.64 34.92
C LYS A 945 7.65 -25.35 36.21
N THR A 946 6.96 -25.39 37.34
CA THR A 946 7.60 -25.27 38.65
C THR A 946 8.44 -26.51 38.95
N ALA A 947 9.56 -26.32 39.65
CA ALA A 947 10.40 -27.43 40.09
C ALA A 947 9.72 -28.25 41.21
N GLU A 948 10.30 -29.40 41.58
CA GLU A 948 10.02 -30.01 42.87
C GLU A 948 10.47 -29.08 44.00
N LYS A 949 9.73 -29.08 45.11
CA LYS A 949 10.00 -28.18 46.23
C LYS A 949 11.06 -28.76 47.16
N ASP A 950 12.12 -28.01 47.47
CA ASP A 950 13.07 -28.40 48.52
C ASP A 950 12.32 -28.38 49.87
N PRO A 951 12.25 -29.52 50.61
CA PRO A 951 11.59 -29.58 51.91
C PRO A 951 12.11 -28.56 52.94
N ASN A 952 13.34 -28.07 52.78
CA ASN A 952 13.95 -27.08 53.66
C ASN A 952 13.68 -25.63 53.21
N ASN A 953 13.21 -25.40 51.97
CA ASN A 953 12.88 -24.07 51.47
C ASN A 953 11.44 -23.68 51.84
N LYS A 954 11.31 -22.80 52.83
CA LYS A 954 10.02 -22.25 53.29
C LYS A 954 9.48 -21.12 52.40
N ASN A 955 10.18 -20.72 51.34
CA ASN A 955 9.70 -19.66 50.44
C ASN A 955 8.45 -20.14 49.68
N PRO A 956 7.34 -19.39 49.70
CA PRO A 956 6.14 -19.72 48.91
C PRO A 956 6.38 -19.67 47.39
N GLY A 957 7.50 -19.10 46.95
CA GLY A 957 7.76 -18.72 45.58
C GLY A 957 7.28 -17.30 45.30
N TYR A 958 7.83 -16.66 44.27
CA TYR A 958 7.54 -15.26 43.95
C TYR A 958 7.63 -14.97 42.45
N ILE A 959 6.98 -13.88 42.06
CA ILE A 959 7.14 -13.20 40.77
C ILE A 959 7.77 -11.81 41.01
N ARG A 960 8.67 -11.41 40.11
CA ARG A 960 9.32 -10.10 40.07
C ARG A 960 9.17 -9.47 38.70
N LEU A 961 8.67 -8.23 38.66
CA LEU A 961 8.68 -7.37 37.49
C LEU A 961 9.87 -6.44 37.61
N ARG A 962 10.77 -6.40 36.62
CA ARG A 962 12.12 -5.89 36.87
C ARG A 962 12.75 -5.17 35.69
N ILE A 963 13.45 -4.07 35.98
CA ILE A 963 14.57 -3.55 35.19
C ILE A 963 15.86 -4.03 35.87
N MET A 964 16.81 -4.60 35.12
CA MET A 964 18.07 -5.12 35.67
C MET A 964 19.26 -4.61 34.87
N ASN A 965 20.25 -4.05 35.57
CA ASN A 965 21.52 -3.58 35.01
C ASN A 965 21.39 -2.69 33.76
N ALA A 966 20.31 -1.90 33.68
CA ALA A 966 19.96 -1.10 32.53
C ALA A 966 19.46 0.29 32.96
N LYS A 967 19.44 1.23 32.03
CA LYS A 967 18.65 2.48 32.15
C LYS A 967 17.42 2.38 31.26
N GLY A 968 16.37 3.15 31.57
CA GLY A 968 15.12 3.22 30.81
C GLY A 968 13.87 3.17 31.70
N THR A 969 12.71 3.15 31.07
CA THR A 969 11.40 3.05 31.73
C THR A 969 10.63 1.84 31.20
N ALA A 970 9.94 1.12 32.09
CA ALA A 970 9.12 -0.02 31.74
C ALA A 970 7.76 0.06 32.44
N TRP A 971 6.70 -0.26 31.71
CA TRP A 971 5.35 -0.36 32.26
C TRP A 971 4.83 -1.79 32.17
N PHE A 972 4.21 -2.28 33.23
CA PHE A 972 3.58 -3.59 33.31
C PHE A 972 2.11 -3.46 33.65
N ASP A 973 1.29 -4.32 33.05
CA ASP A 973 -0.15 -4.39 33.30
C ASP A 973 -0.69 -5.81 33.03
N ASP A 974 -1.88 -6.12 33.56
CA ASP A 974 -2.61 -7.39 33.45
C ASP A 974 -1.74 -8.64 33.67
N VAL A 975 -0.93 -8.62 34.74
CA VAL A 975 0.00 -9.71 35.08
C VAL A 975 -0.77 -10.89 35.66
N LYS A 976 -0.67 -12.06 35.02
CA LYS A 976 -1.38 -13.29 35.40
C LYS A 976 -0.45 -14.48 35.39
N ILE A 977 -0.67 -15.40 36.33
CA ILE A 977 -0.12 -16.75 36.29
C ILE A 977 -1.29 -17.71 36.51
N VAL A 978 -1.58 -18.54 35.52
CA VAL A 978 -2.72 -19.48 35.55
C VAL A 978 -2.21 -20.91 35.36
N PRO A 979 -2.66 -21.91 36.14
CA PRO A 979 -2.34 -23.32 35.87
C PRO A 979 -2.80 -23.71 34.47
N VAL A 980 -1.96 -24.43 33.73
CA VAL A 980 -2.38 -25.06 32.48
C VAL A 980 -3.13 -26.33 32.84
N THR A 981 -4.46 -26.31 32.77
CA THR A 981 -5.27 -27.54 32.83
C THR A 981 -5.23 -28.24 31.48
N GLU A 982 -5.11 -29.57 31.49
CA GLU A 982 -5.19 -30.42 30.28
C GLU A 982 -6.51 -30.28 29.53
#